data_AF-A0A4R4YG05-F1
#
_entry.id   AF-A0A4R4YG05-F1
#
_cell.length_a   1.000
_cell.length_b   1.000
_cell.length_c   1.000
_cell.angle_alpha   90.00
_cell.angle_beta   90.00
_cell.angle_gamma   90.00
#
_symmetry.space_group_name_H-M   'P 1'
#
loop_
_entity.id
_entity.type
_entity.pdbx_description
1 polymer ?
#
loop_
_entity_poly.entity_id
_entity_poly.type
_entity_poly.pdbx_seq_one_letter_code
_entity_poly.pdbx_strand_id
1 'polypeptide(L)'
;MDEIGLDETERALLAAWREARAASRRDPVEQQLLDTWRQWRRHPATTPLWATALQHRLAAETPPAPATGLADRNGALPEAPGRLLGMLLGGAVGEFVALGRVGERTTAVLFVLEGLIRAHTNARSTGDGDPVGSALAGLQRWLHTRGVPWRDCGADTAQPNGWLVTEPALRGTGSDDPAMLTALARVAAGHAVGSRQQPINSSDTASAVPLGALAALWSGDPGTVFALGGDLAALTHGHPNGHSPASVLGVAMLWLLRGNSLQTSLRQGLSGWQTGRTALTRALRLGRLSPAGFRPGRAHLDAMSTGRSGLDALAIAARVATACEDDFAGAVESASLHSADAAALCGQLLGALHGPAAIPPRWREELPITELVERISEDAATEFGPYPDESDRWQRRYPTTESAEPQAPSTTDYRTGLTAVPRLAASRDRFLGAVLGCAIGEALGMPIAADGWDEIRARHGADGLTDYIPAGHPSGRLGSDTQLLLFSLEGTIRANVARRTTGTEDPARHIQHAYQRWLHTQHLSWPRAAGEFLGGTPEPDGWLVRQRALFQTRNPGRTMMRTLIAFAKGQQRMGSPDHPVSDSQGSSAIMRAVPAALWSNDPAEVFHVGMRTAALTHGHPAAWLSAGALAFLVSRLMNGDPLATAVDAALEQLTPHTGHEDVSRRISAAVRLARSGRVPPGDLERALGVGSTAAEALGIGLYAALVCDGDFDAALPVAVNHSGNSATTGAVCGSLIGAASGAERIPERWTVELELYEVIERLAHDAVLEFGPRPPEWADRYPPT
;
A
#
# COMPACT_ATOMS: atom_id res chain seq x y z
N MET A 1 28.47 -10.26 34.98
CA MET A 1 28.00 -10.38 33.59
C MET A 1 27.53 -11.79 33.43
N ASP A 2 26.22 -11.98 33.29
CA ASP A 2 25.59 -13.29 33.19
C ASP A 2 25.94 -13.92 31.83
N GLU A 3 26.39 -15.18 31.81
CA GLU A 3 26.92 -15.85 30.60
C GLU A 3 25.81 -16.51 29.76
N ILE A 4 24.56 -16.17 30.06
CA ILE A 4 23.37 -16.76 29.48
C ILE A 4 23.09 -16.08 28.12
N GLY A 5 23.32 -16.82 27.03
CA GLY A 5 22.96 -16.41 25.66
C GLY A 5 24.13 -16.28 24.68
N LEU A 6 25.38 -16.43 25.14
CA LEU A 6 26.56 -16.39 24.27
C LEU A 6 26.79 -17.73 23.57
N ASP A 7 27.04 -17.68 22.27
CA ASP A 7 27.50 -18.87 21.54
C ASP A 7 28.94 -19.26 21.96
N GLU A 8 29.41 -20.41 21.48
CA GLU A 8 30.70 -20.97 21.87
C GLU A 8 31.90 -20.11 21.41
N THR A 9 31.75 -19.42 20.27
CA THR A 9 32.76 -18.52 19.71
C THR A 9 32.80 -17.21 20.49
N GLU A 10 31.63 -16.66 20.83
CA GLU A 10 31.48 -15.47 21.65
C GLU A 10 32.02 -15.68 23.08
N ARG A 11 31.78 -16.85 23.68
CA ARG A 11 32.38 -17.23 24.98
C ARG A 11 33.90 -17.34 24.89
N ALA A 12 34.43 -17.92 23.83
CA ALA A 12 35.88 -18.03 23.62
C ALA A 12 36.54 -16.64 23.45
N LEU A 13 35.94 -15.74 22.68
CA LEU A 13 36.42 -14.36 22.51
C LEU A 13 36.37 -13.56 23.81
N LEU A 14 35.29 -13.70 24.59
CA LEU A 14 35.13 -13.02 25.87
C LEU A 14 36.12 -13.56 26.93
N ALA A 15 36.35 -14.87 26.96
CA ALA A 15 37.33 -15.50 27.83
C ALA A 15 38.76 -15.07 27.48
N ALA A 16 39.12 -15.07 26.19
CA ALA A 16 40.42 -14.60 25.71
C ALA A 16 40.66 -13.11 26.06
N TRP A 17 39.63 -12.26 25.93
CA TRP A 17 39.70 -10.86 26.33
C TRP A 17 39.93 -10.66 27.84
N ARG A 18 39.32 -11.51 28.68
CA ARG A 18 39.50 -11.48 30.15
C ARG A 18 40.92 -11.90 30.56
N GLU A 19 41.49 -12.92 29.91
CA GLU A 19 42.87 -13.38 30.16
C GLU A 19 43.92 -12.37 29.67
N ALA A 20 43.70 -11.72 28.53
CA ALA A 20 44.60 -10.71 27.97
C ALA A 20 44.74 -9.45 28.83
N ARG A 21 43.72 -9.13 29.66
CA ARG A 21 43.79 -8.00 30.60
C ARG A 21 44.76 -8.23 31.77
N ALA A 22 45.21 -9.47 31.98
CA ALA A 22 46.08 -9.87 33.10
C ALA A 22 47.57 -10.11 32.72
N ALA A 23 47.93 -10.23 31.42
CA ALA A 23 49.29 -10.58 31.01
C ALA A 23 49.89 -9.62 29.96
N SER A 24 51.02 -9.01 30.32
CA SER A 24 51.68 -7.90 29.61
C SER A 24 52.47 -8.28 28.34
N ARG A 25 51.94 -9.15 27.45
CA ARG A 25 52.49 -9.34 26.09
C ARG A 25 51.36 -9.71 25.13
N ARG A 26 50.89 -8.74 24.34
CA ARG A 26 49.79 -8.94 23.37
C ARG A 26 50.23 -9.86 22.22
N ASP A 27 49.37 -10.83 21.93
CA ASP A 27 49.45 -11.75 20.79
C ASP A 27 49.37 -10.96 19.46
N PRO A 28 50.19 -11.27 18.43
CA PRO A 28 50.06 -10.68 17.09
C PRO A 28 48.63 -10.67 16.52
N VAL A 29 47.83 -11.70 16.80
CA VAL A 29 46.42 -11.79 16.37
C VAL A 29 45.55 -10.77 17.11
N GLU A 30 45.76 -10.60 18.41
CA GLU A 30 45.06 -9.59 19.23
C GLU A 30 45.42 -8.17 18.74
N GLN A 31 46.68 -7.94 18.39
CA GLN A 31 47.13 -6.66 17.84
C GLN A 31 46.46 -6.36 16.49
N GLN A 32 46.36 -7.36 15.60
CA GLN A 32 45.65 -7.22 14.33
C GLN A 32 44.16 -6.92 14.53
N LEU A 33 43.48 -7.62 15.45
CA LEU A 33 42.08 -7.37 15.77
C LEU A 33 41.86 -5.97 16.36
N LEU A 34 42.75 -5.51 17.24
CA LEU A 34 42.72 -4.16 17.81
C LEU A 34 42.93 -3.09 16.74
N ASP A 35 43.81 -3.34 15.77
CA ASP A 35 44.08 -2.40 14.69
C ASP A 35 42.91 -2.35 13.70
N THR A 36 42.27 -3.47 13.36
CA THR A 36 41.00 -3.50 12.62
C THR A 36 39.88 -2.77 13.36
N TRP A 37 39.76 -2.99 14.68
CA TRP A 37 38.77 -2.28 15.50
C TRP A 37 39.01 -0.76 15.52
N ARG A 38 40.28 -0.33 15.66
CA ARG A 38 40.66 1.08 15.60
C ARG A 38 40.39 1.67 14.22
N GLN A 39 40.59 0.91 13.15
CA GLN A 39 40.26 1.31 11.79
C GLN A 39 38.75 1.55 11.65
N TRP A 40 37.91 0.61 12.09
CA TRP A 40 36.45 0.77 12.08
C TRP A 40 35.98 1.98 12.90
N ARG A 41 36.60 2.23 14.05
CA ARG A 41 36.30 3.43 14.85
C ARG A 41 36.73 4.75 14.20
N ARG A 42 37.78 4.73 13.36
CA ARG A 42 38.26 5.93 12.65
C ARG A 42 37.51 6.18 11.35
N HIS A 43 37.08 5.11 10.68
CA HIS A 43 36.39 5.14 9.41
C HIS A 43 35.14 4.25 9.47
N PRO A 44 34.06 4.72 10.11
CA PRO A 44 32.79 4.00 10.21
C PRO A 44 32.27 3.49 8.86
N ALA A 45 32.56 4.17 7.75
CA ALA A 45 32.17 3.74 6.41
C ALA A 45 32.77 2.40 5.97
N THR A 46 33.81 1.91 6.65
CA THR A 46 34.43 0.59 6.40
C THR A 46 33.89 -0.51 7.33
N THR A 47 32.98 -0.17 8.24
CA THR A 47 32.50 -1.08 9.28
C THR A 47 31.31 -1.91 8.78
N PRO A 48 31.39 -3.25 8.77
CA PRO A 48 30.23 -4.08 8.43
C PRO A 48 29.19 -4.06 9.55
N LEU A 49 27.90 -4.29 9.21
CA LEU A 49 26.79 -4.19 10.18
C LEU A 49 26.98 -5.08 11.41
N TRP A 50 27.46 -6.31 11.25
CA TRP A 50 27.72 -7.21 12.37
C TRP A 50 28.75 -6.64 13.36
N ALA A 51 29.74 -5.88 12.86
CA ALA A 51 30.75 -5.24 13.69
C ALA A 51 30.20 -3.99 14.38
N THR A 52 29.32 -3.24 13.72
CA THR A 52 28.55 -2.16 14.36
C THR A 52 27.69 -2.71 15.50
N ALA A 53 26.98 -3.82 15.26
CA ALA A 53 26.18 -4.48 16.29
C ALA A 53 27.03 -4.93 17.49
N LEU A 54 28.22 -5.46 17.22
CA LEU A 54 29.18 -5.83 18.28
C LEU A 54 29.66 -4.60 19.06
N GLN A 55 30.03 -3.50 18.38
CA GLN A 55 30.40 -2.23 19.01
C GLN A 55 29.32 -1.70 19.94
N HIS A 56 28.07 -1.76 19.48
CA HIS A 56 26.94 -1.28 20.24
C HIS A 56 26.58 -2.22 21.42
N ARG A 57 26.68 -3.55 21.25
CA ARG A 57 26.47 -4.53 22.33
C ARG A 57 27.53 -4.44 23.43
N LEU A 58 28.75 -4.03 23.10
CA LEU A 58 29.85 -3.85 24.06
C LEU A 58 29.78 -2.51 24.81
N ALA A 59 28.92 -1.57 24.39
CA ALA A 59 28.59 -0.39 25.18
C ALA A 59 27.73 -0.78 26.39
N ALA A 60 27.81 -0.01 27.49
CA ALA A 60 27.15 -0.31 28.77
C ALA A 60 25.62 -0.48 28.67
N GLU A 61 24.98 -1.06 29.69
CA GLU A 61 23.54 -1.37 29.73
C GLU A 61 22.63 -0.25 29.18
N THR A 62 21.61 -0.64 28.43
CA THR A 62 20.78 0.30 27.66
C THR A 62 19.60 0.80 28.48
N PRO A 63 19.50 2.12 28.74
CA PRO A 63 18.31 2.68 29.33
C PRO A 63 17.16 2.61 28.31
N PRO A 64 15.89 2.57 28.78
CA PRO A 64 14.75 2.71 27.91
C PRO A 64 14.80 4.07 27.20
N ALA A 65 14.59 4.06 25.88
CA ALA A 65 14.63 5.23 25.02
C ALA A 65 13.28 5.42 24.30
N PRO A 66 12.97 6.66 23.84
CA PRO A 66 11.83 6.88 22.96
C PRO A 66 11.95 5.99 21.72
N ALA A 67 10.84 5.38 21.31
CA ALA A 67 10.86 4.57 20.10
C ALA A 67 11.10 5.47 18.88
N THR A 68 12.19 5.24 18.16
CA THR A 68 12.61 5.89 16.91
C THR A 68 12.94 4.82 15.85
N GLY A 69 13.59 5.20 14.76
CA GLY A 69 14.25 4.27 13.85
C GLY A 69 15.54 3.66 14.41
N LEU A 70 16.13 4.25 15.46
CA LEU A 70 17.41 3.82 16.04
C LEU A 70 17.27 3.15 17.41
N ALA A 71 16.11 3.29 18.05
CA ALA A 71 15.78 2.66 19.31
C ALA A 71 14.32 2.19 19.32
N ASP A 72 14.03 1.14 20.08
CA ASP A 72 12.67 0.70 20.36
C ASP A 72 12.36 0.78 21.87
N ARG A 73 11.17 0.33 22.28
CA ARG A 73 10.76 0.34 23.70
C ARG A 73 11.60 -0.57 24.59
N ASN A 74 12.34 -1.51 24.00
CA ASN A 74 13.19 -2.47 24.68
C ASN A 74 14.66 -2.04 24.70
N GLY A 75 15.04 -0.98 23.97
CA GLY A 75 16.37 -0.38 24.00
C GLY A 75 16.93 -0.07 22.62
N ALA A 76 18.25 -0.15 22.50
CA ALA A 76 18.98 0.17 21.29
C ALA A 76 18.78 -0.89 20.22
N LEU A 77 18.79 -0.46 18.96
CA LEU A 77 18.91 -1.36 17.81
C LEU A 77 20.37 -1.41 17.38
N PRO A 78 21.12 -2.50 17.64
CA PRO A 78 22.58 -2.51 17.54
C PRO A 78 23.12 -2.21 16.13
N GLU A 79 22.40 -2.59 15.09
CA GLU A 79 22.78 -2.36 13.69
C GLU A 79 22.31 -1.01 13.15
N ALA A 80 21.34 -0.36 13.80
CA ALA A 80 20.66 0.82 13.26
C ALA A 80 21.60 2.00 12.96
N PRO A 81 22.64 2.31 13.78
CA PRO A 81 23.62 3.36 13.43
C PRO A 81 24.38 3.05 12.13
N GLY A 82 24.74 1.79 11.91
CA GLY A 82 25.42 1.34 10.69
C GLY A 82 24.49 1.42 9.48
N ARG A 83 23.22 1.04 9.65
CA ARG A 83 22.18 1.17 8.62
C ARG A 83 21.91 2.64 8.28
N LEU A 84 21.88 3.54 9.26
CA LEU A 84 21.75 4.98 9.04
C LEU A 84 22.93 5.55 8.24
N LEU A 85 24.17 5.19 8.61
CA LEU A 85 25.35 5.62 7.86
C LEU A 85 25.33 5.10 6.42
N GLY A 86 24.95 3.83 6.25
CA GLY A 86 24.76 3.21 4.94
C GLY A 86 23.70 3.95 4.11
N MET A 87 22.56 4.32 4.71
CA MET A 87 21.50 5.09 4.05
C MET A 87 22.02 6.44 3.53
N LEU A 88 22.72 7.21 4.37
CA LEU A 88 23.22 8.54 4.01
C LEU A 88 24.34 8.46 2.95
N LEU A 89 25.33 7.58 3.16
CA LEU A 89 26.40 7.39 2.18
C LEU A 89 25.89 6.80 0.87
N GLY A 90 24.96 5.86 0.94
CA GLY A 90 24.39 5.21 -0.22
C GLY A 90 23.64 6.21 -1.10
N GLY A 91 22.84 7.10 -0.49
CA GLY A 91 22.21 8.21 -1.20
C GLY A 91 23.21 9.16 -1.85
N ALA A 92 24.24 9.56 -1.09
CA ALA A 92 25.31 10.45 -1.56
C ALA A 92 26.08 9.86 -2.74
N VAL A 93 26.45 8.58 -2.65
CA VAL A 93 27.15 7.85 -3.72
C VAL A 93 26.25 7.66 -4.93
N GLY A 94 24.97 7.33 -4.73
CA GLY A 94 24.01 7.17 -5.82
C GLY A 94 23.90 8.44 -6.67
N GLU A 95 23.76 9.59 -6.02
CA GLU A 95 23.75 10.89 -6.70
C GLU A 95 25.11 11.22 -7.32
N PHE A 96 26.22 10.99 -6.61
CA PHE A 96 27.57 11.25 -7.09
C PHE A 96 27.91 10.46 -8.36
N VAL A 97 27.58 9.16 -8.40
CA VAL A 97 27.79 8.30 -9.57
C VAL A 97 26.99 8.80 -10.78
N ALA A 98 25.78 9.33 -10.56
CA ALA A 98 24.95 9.85 -11.63
C ALA A 98 25.40 11.22 -12.16
N LEU A 99 25.99 12.08 -11.32
CA LEU A 99 26.35 13.46 -11.67
C LEU A 99 27.84 13.70 -11.91
N GLY A 100 28.71 12.81 -11.41
CA GLY A 100 30.17 13.01 -11.37
C GLY A 100 30.63 14.09 -10.37
N ARG A 101 29.76 14.53 -9.46
CA ARG A 101 30.01 15.54 -8.43
C ARG A 101 29.07 15.35 -7.25
N VAL A 102 29.36 15.99 -6.12
CA VAL A 102 28.42 16.07 -5.00
C VAL A 102 27.16 16.81 -5.47
N GLY A 103 26.02 16.14 -5.38
CA GLY A 103 24.75 16.70 -5.83
C GLY A 103 24.03 17.47 -4.75
N GLU A 104 23.06 18.26 -5.19
CA GLU A 104 22.36 19.24 -4.35
C GLU A 104 21.36 18.61 -3.39
N ARG A 105 20.80 17.45 -3.75
CA ARG A 105 19.86 16.71 -2.93
C ARG A 105 20.56 16.13 -1.70
N THR A 106 21.75 15.56 -1.90
CA THR A 106 22.59 15.08 -0.80
C THR A 106 22.89 16.18 0.20
N THR A 107 23.32 17.36 -0.27
CA THR A 107 23.62 18.46 0.66
C THR A 107 22.35 18.94 1.37
N ALA A 108 21.21 19.03 0.69
CA ALA A 108 19.92 19.37 1.31
C ALA A 108 19.53 18.37 2.42
N VAL A 109 19.68 17.06 2.18
CA VAL A 109 19.46 16.00 3.18
C VAL A 109 20.32 16.23 4.43
N LEU A 110 21.62 16.55 4.27
CA LEU A 110 22.50 16.81 5.41
C LEU A 110 22.06 18.03 6.23
N PHE A 111 21.66 19.12 5.55
CA PHE A 111 21.17 20.32 6.23
C PHE A 111 19.82 20.11 6.95
N VAL A 112 18.90 19.35 6.35
CA VAL A 112 17.65 18.96 7.01
C VAL A 112 17.92 18.06 8.20
N LEU A 113 18.86 17.10 8.09
CA LEU A 113 19.28 16.27 9.22
C LEU A 113 19.87 17.10 10.37
N GLU A 114 20.72 18.09 10.07
CA GLU A 114 21.23 19.03 11.09
C GLU A 114 20.09 19.80 11.76
N GLY A 115 19.06 20.20 10.99
CA GLY A 115 17.83 20.81 11.51
C GLY A 115 17.04 19.89 12.43
N LEU A 116 16.85 18.63 12.05
CA LEU A 116 16.14 17.65 12.86
C LEU A 116 16.88 17.31 14.16
N ILE A 117 18.22 17.23 14.13
CA ILE A 117 19.03 17.07 15.35
C ILE A 117 18.75 18.23 16.32
N ARG A 118 18.75 19.48 15.83
CA ARG A 118 18.43 20.66 16.66
C ARG A 118 17.02 20.60 17.23
N ALA A 119 16.04 20.23 16.39
CA ALA A 119 14.64 20.10 16.81
C ALA A 119 14.49 19.07 17.93
N HIS A 120 15.18 17.93 17.82
CA HIS A 120 15.15 16.87 18.82
C HIS A 120 15.90 17.27 20.10
N THR A 121 17.00 18.02 19.99
CA THR A 121 17.74 18.55 21.14
C THR A 121 16.86 19.55 21.89
N ASN A 122 16.16 20.42 21.16
CA ASN A 122 15.20 21.35 21.74
C ASN A 122 14.05 20.60 22.42
N ALA A 123 13.43 19.64 21.73
CA ALA A 123 12.33 18.82 22.26
C ALA A 123 12.69 18.14 23.58
N ARG A 124 13.92 17.62 23.73
CA ARG A 124 14.39 17.06 25.01
C ARG A 124 14.49 18.11 26.11
N SER A 125 14.99 19.31 25.77
CA SER A 125 15.23 20.37 26.76
C SER A 125 13.96 21.12 27.18
N THR A 126 12.99 21.30 26.28
CA THR A 126 11.80 22.14 26.51
C THR A 126 10.48 21.37 26.47
N GLY A 127 10.48 20.13 25.97
CA GLY A 127 9.28 19.34 25.71
C GLY A 127 8.57 19.67 24.40
N ASP A 128 9.04 20.65 23.63
CA ASP A 128 8.47 21.07 22.36
C ASP A 128 9.52 21.09 21.24
N GLY A 129 9.24 20.39 20.16
CA GLY A 129 10.10 20.29 19.00
C GLY A 129 9.31 20.52 17.73
N ASP A 130 9.74 21.48 16.91
CA ASP A 130 9.20 21.70 15.57
C ASP A 130 10.16 21.10 14.51
N PRO A 131 9.96 19.83 14.11
CA PRO A 131 10.79 19.19 13.09
C PRO A 131 10.62 19.83 11.72
N VAL A 132 9.44 20.35 11.39
CA VAL A 132 9.14 20.91 10.06
C VAL A 132 9.76 22.30 9.93
N GLY A 133 9.59 23.18 10.92
CA GLY A 133 10.24 24.49 10.95
C GLY A 133 11.76 24.37 11.02
N SER A 134 12.30 23.42 11.78
CA SER A 134 13.75 23.21 11.84
C SER A 134 14.33 22.63 10.55
N ALA A 135 13.55 21.80 9.84
CA ALA A 135 13.90 21.34 8.50
C ALA A 135 13.92 22.50 7.50
N LEU A 136 12.92 23.41 7.56
CA LEU A 136 12.92 24.63 6.76
C LEU A 136 14.15 25.50 7.06
N ALA A 137 14.49 25.72 8.33
CA ALA A 137 15.71 26.44 8.72
C ALA A 137 16.99 25.77 8.18
N GLY A 138 17.02 24.43 8.16
CA GLY A 138 18.04 23.65 7.47
C GLY A 138 18.12 23.97 5.98
N LEU A 139 16.99 23.95 5.26
CA LEU A 139 16.92 24.30 3.85
C LEU A 139 17.30 25.76 3.57
N GLN A 140 17.06 26.69 4.49
CA GLN A 140 17.51 28.08 4.37
C GLN A 140 19.03 28.19 4.51
N ARG A 141 19.65 27.44 5.43
CA ARG A 141 21.12 27.32 5.51
C ARG A 141 21.70 26.70 4.24
N TRP A 142 21.05 25.65 3.73
CA TRP A 142 21.41 25.06 2.45
C TRP A 142 21.35 26.09 1.31
N LEU A 143 20.27 26.87 1.20
CA LEU A 143 20.11 27.95 0.21
C LEU A 143 21.24 28.98 0.31
N HIS A 144 21.67 29.33 1.52
CA HIS A 144 22.80 30.22 1.73
C HIS A 144 24.11 29.66 1.13
N THR A 145 24.36 28.36 1.27
CA THR A 145 25.54 27.71 0.66
C THR A 145 25.53 27.68 -0.87
N ARG A 146 24.38 28.01 -1.49
CA ARG A 146 24.23 28.16 -2.95
C ARG A 146 24.59 29.56 -3.46
N GLY A 147 24.99 30.46 -2.57
CA GLY A 147 25.41 31.83 -2.90
C GLY A 147 24.33 32.89 -2.67
N VAL A 148 23.18 32.53 -2.09
CA VAL A 148 22.15 33.50 -1.69
C VAL A 148 22.59 34.19 -0.40
N PRO A 149 22.59 35.54 -0.32
CA PRO A 149 22.89 36.23 0.94
C PRO A 149 21.94 35.80 2.05
N TRP A 150 22.44 35.65 3.29
CA TRP A 150 21.64 35.12 4.40
C TRP A 150 20.33 35.89 4.64
N ARG A 151 20.38 37.23 4.56
CA ARG A 151 19.19 38.11 4.66
C ARG A 151 18.10 37.82 3.64
N ASP A 152 18.45 37.20 2.51
CA ASP A 152 17.57 36.89 1.40
C ASP A 152 17.13 35.41 1.43
N CYS A 153 17.49 34.67 2.48
CA CYS A 153 17.12 33.25 2.66
C CYS A 153 15.78 33.06 3.41
N GLY A 154 15.15 34.15 3.87
CA GLY A 154 13.87 34.09 4.60
C GLY A 154 13.95 33.53 6.02
N ALA A 155 15.16 33.54 6.62
CA ALA A 155 15.38 33.08 7.99
C ALA A 155 15.15 34.22 8.99
N ASP A 156 14.60 33.88 10.16
CA ASP A 156 14.30 34.85 11.23
C ASP A 156 15.56 35.29 12.02
N THR A 157 16.70 34.65 11.80
CA THR A 157 17.94 34.93 12.54
C THR A 157 18.89 35.86 11.78
N ALA A 158 19.71 36.61 12.52
CA ALA A 158 20.59 37.61 11.93
C ALA A 158 21.78 37.02 11.12
N GLN A 159 22.22 35.80 11.44
CA GLN A 159 23.35 35.13 10.78
C GLN A 159 23.11 33.62 10.69
N PRO A 160 23.68 32.93 9.68
CA PRO A 160 23.56 31.49 9.57
C PRO A 160 24.31 30.82 10.73
N ASN A 161 23.64 29.90 11.41
CA ASN A 161 24.19 29.07 12.47
C ASN A 161 24.51 27.65 11.96
N GLY A 162 25.09 26.79 12.80
CA GLY A 162 25.41 25.40 12.44
C GLY A 162 26.76 25.20 11.80
N TRP A 163 27.25 23.96 11.87
CA TRP A 163 28.61 23.66 11.45
C TRP A 163 28.67 23.31 9.97
N LEU A 164 27.62 22.71 9.41
CA LEU A 164 27.56 22.39 7.97
C LEU A 164 27.67 23.62 7.07
N VAL A 165 27.11 24.78 7.49
CA VAL A 165 27.17 26.02 6.69
C VAL A 165 28.60 26.56 6.56
N THR A 166 29.49 26.14 7.45
CA THR A 166 30.92 26.51 7.44
C THR A 166 31.78 25.59 6.57
N GLU A 167 31.26 24.43 6.17
CA GLU A 167 32.01 23.41 5.43
C GLU A 167 32.19 23.79 3.94
N PRO A 168 33.42 24.02 3.45
CA PRO A 168 33.65 24.45 2.07
C PRO A 168 33.19 23.42 1.02
N ALA A 169 33.29 22.13 1.34
CA ALA A 169 32.87 21.04 0.44
C ALA A 169 31.36 21.04 0.16
N LEU A 170 30.58 21.74 0.99
CA LEU A 170 29.14 21.90 0.82
C LEU A 170 28.77 23.25 0.19
N ARG A 171 29.72 24.02 -0.33
CA ARG A 171 29.44 25.27 -1.08
C ARG A 171 29.48 24.98 -2.57
N GLY A 172 28.49 25.48 -3.31
CA GLY A 172 28.46 25.33 -4.75
C GLY A 172 27.34 26.14 -5.39
N THR A 173 27.62 26.74 -6.53
CA THR A 173 26.65 27.51 -7.33
C THR A 173 26.07 26.68 -8.48
N GLY A 174 26.10 25.35 -8.35
CA GLY A 174 25.40 24.46 -9.27
C GLY A 174 23.90 24.71 -9.22
N SER A 175 23.16 24.15 -10.18
CA SER A 175 21.71 24.08 -10.09
C SER A 175 21.27 22.77 -10.71
N ASP A 176 21.11 21.74 -9.88
CA ASP A 176 20.46 20.48 -10.25
C ASP A 176 19.13 20.26 -9.52
N ASP A 177 18.69 21.23 -8.71
CA ASP A 177 17.39 21.23 -8.05
C ASP A 177 16.66 22.60 -8.13
N PRO A 178 16.11 22.96 -9.31
CA PRO A 178 15.40 24.23 -9.49
C PRO A 178 14.09 24.31 -8.69
N ALA A 179 13.49 23.18 -8.34
CA ALA A 179 12.22 23.14 -7.60
C ALA A 179 12.41 23.61 -6.15
N MET A 180 13.41 23.07 -5.44
CA MET A 180 13.73 23.52 -4.08
C MET A 180 14.14 24.99 -4.05
N LEU A 181 15.04 25.41 -4.97
CA LEU A 181 15.49 26.80 -5.04
C LEU A 181 14.33 27.77 -5.26
N THR A 182 13.42 27.45 -6.20
CA THR A 182 12.25 28.29 -6.49
C THR A 182 11.28 28.35 -5.30
N ALA A 183 11.05 27.22 -4.63
CA ALA A 183 10.18 27.18 -3.46
C ALA A 183 10.73 28.02 -2.31
N LEU A 184 12.02 27.86 -1.99
CA LEU A 184 12.66 28.63 -0.91
C LEU A 184 12.73 30.13 -1.24
N ALA A 185 12.96 30.49 -2.50
CA ALA A 185 12.89 31.89 -2.94
C ALA A 185 11.50 32.50 -2.74
N ARG A 186 10.42 31.73 -2.95
CA ARG A 186 9.04 32.18 -2.67
C ARG A 186 8.81 32.41 -1.18
N VAL A 187 9.27 31.49 -0.33
CA VAL A 187 9.22 31.64 1.14
C VAL A 187 9.97 32.90 1.56
N ALA A 188 11.19 33.10 1.07
CA ALA A 188 11.98 34.29 1.34
C ALA A 188 11.31 35.60 0.87
N ALA A 189 10.49 35.54 -0.19
CA ALA A 189 9.67 36.65 -0.66
C ALA A 189 8.38 36.87 0.16
N GLY A 190 8.19 36.17 1.28
CA GLY A 190 7.04 36.34 2.18
C GLY A 190 5.79 35.51 1.81
N HIS A 191 5.92 34.52 0.91
CA HIS A 191 4.83 33.58 0.67
C HIS A 191 4.71 32.58 1.84
N ALA A 192 3.50 32.05 2.03
CA ALA A 192 3.27 30.99 3.02
C ALA A 192 4.15 29.77 2.74
N VAL A 193 4.66 29.17 3.82
CA VAL A 193 5.47 27.94 3.77
C VAL A 193 4.62 26.81 3.17
N GLY A 194 5.22 26.03 2.28
CA GLY A 194 4.56 24.90 1.64
C GLY A 194 4.14 23.83 2.65
N SER A 195 2.91 23.34 2.50
CA SER A 195 2.39 22.17 3.22
C SER A 195 1.58 21.28 2.28
N ARG A 196 1.24 20.07 2.71
CA ARG A 196 0.40 19.15 1.92
C ARG A 196 -1.01 19.70 1.67
N GLN A 197 -1.52 20.54 2.58
CA GLN A 197 -2.83 21.18 2.47
C GLN A 197 -2.76 22.50 1.68
N GLN A 198 -1.64 23.22 1.81
CA GLN A 198 -1.41 24.50 1.15
C GLN A 198 -0.08 24.43 0.36
N PRO A 199 -0.11 23.88 -0.87
CA PRO A 199 1.09 23.67 -1.65
C PRO A 199 1.69 25.00 -2.14
N ILE A 200 3.00 25.17 -2.00
CA ILE A 200 3.73 26.37 -2.47
C ILE A 200 3.93 26.41 -3.98
N ASN A 201 3.85 25.26 -4.64
CA ASN A 201 3.98 25.09 -6.10
C ASN A 201 3.28 23.80 -6.54
N SER A 202 3.32 23.48 -7.83
CA SER A 202 2.81 22.22 -8.39
C SER A 202 3.94 21.26 -8.79
N SER A 203 5.13 21.39 -8.19
CA SER A 203 6.27 20.54 -8.56
C SER A 203 6.03 19.11 -8.10
N ASP A 204 6.21 18.16 -9.03
CA ASP A 204 6.12 16.72 -8.77
C ASP A 204 7.47 16.02 -8.85
N THR A 205 8.56 16.77 -8.98
CA THR A 205 9.93 16.23 -9.10
C THR A 205 10.36 15.43 -7.88
N ALA A 206 11.35 14.57 -8.07
CA ALA A 206 11.81 13.63 -7.05
C ALA A 206 12.79 14.20 -6.03
N SER A 207 13.22 15.45 -6.18
CA SER A 207 14.37 15.97 -5.45
C SER A 207 14.16 16.10 -3.94
N ALA A 208 12.92 16.29 -3.48
CA ALA A 208 12.57 16.29 -2.06
C ALA A 208 12.22 14.90 -1.48
N VAL A 209 12.09 13.87 -2.32
CA VAL A 209 11.76 12.51 -1.85
C VAL A 209 12.80 11.97 -0.85
N PRO A 210 14.12 12.14 -1.07
CA PRO A 210 15.14 11.71 -0.11
C PRO A 210 15.02 12.32 1.29
N LEU A 211 14.38 13.50 1.44
CA LEU A 211 14.16 14.13 2.75
C LEU A 211 13.25 13.29 3.63
N GLY A 212 12.30 12.56 3.02
CA GLY A 212 11.37 11.70 3.73
C GLY A 212 12.05 10.57 4.51
N ALA A 213 13.20 10.09 4.06
CA ALA A 213 14.00 9.08 4.76
C ALA A 213 14.36 9.51 6.20
N LEU A 214 14.58 10.81 6.42
CA LEU A 214 14.96 11.35 7.72
C LEU A 214 13.82 11.29 8.74
N ALA A 215 12.56 11.22 8.30
CA ALA A 215 11.42 11.10 9.19
C ALA A 215 11.46 9.83 10.04
N ALA A 216 12.15 8.77 9.57
CA ALA A 216 12.36 7.53 10.32
C ALA A 216 13.12 7.74 11.64
N LEU A 217 13.91 8.80 11.76
CA LEU A 217 14.66 9.11 12.98
C LEU A 217 13.77 9.74 14.06
N TRP A 218 12.67 10.37 13.68
CA TRP A 218 11.86 11.18 14.58
C TRP A 218 10.91 10.36 15.46
N SER A 219 10.37 9.26 14.93
CA SER A 219 9.37 8.46 15.62
C SER A 219 9.42 7.00 15.20
N GLY A 220 9.10 6.13 16.15
CA GLY A 220 8.93 4.70 15.94
C GLY A 220 7.53 4.30 15.49
N ASP A 221 6.60 5.25 15.42
CA ASP A 221 5.23 5.09 14.93
C ASP A 221 5.17 5.32 13.41
N PRO A 222 4.79 4.31 12.60
CA PRO A 222 4.75 4.43 11.14
C PRO A 222 3.83 5.56 10.65
N GLY A 223 2.72 5.84 11.35
CA GLY A 223 1.79 6.92 10.95
C GLY A 223 2.41 8.31 11.09
N THR A 224 3.13 8.54 12.18
CA THR A 224 3.89 9.77 12.43
C THR A 224 5.03 9.94 11.42
N VAL A 225 5.78 8.87 11.15
CA VAL A 225 6.84 8.88 10.14
C VAL A 225 6.29 9.17 8.75
N PHE A 226 5.16 8.56 8.39
CA PHE A 226 4.49 8.80 7.12
C PHE A 226 4.07 10.27 6.97
N ALA A 227 3.45 10.84 8.01
CA ALA A 227 3.03 12.23 8.00
C ALA A 227 4.23 13.17 7.86
N LEU A 228 5.22 13.05 8.74
CA LEU A 228 6.41 13.89 8.75
C LEU A 228 7.19 13.79 7.44
N GLY A 229 7.39 12.59 6.89
CA GLY A 229 8.12 12.42 5.63
C GLY A 229 7.47 13.19 4.47
N GLY A 230 6.14 13.22 4.43
CA GLY A 230 5.40 14.00 3.44
C GLY A 230 5.45 15.50 3.70
N ASP A 231 5.40 15.93 4.96
CA ASP A 231 5.48 17.34 5.35
C ASP A 231 6.87 17.92 5.06
N LEU A 232 7.95 17.18 5.32
CA LEU A 232 9.32 17.57 4.97
C LEU A 232 9.47 17.83 3.46
N ALA A 233 8.90 16.97 2.62
CA ALA A 233 8.95 17.17 1.17
C ALA A 233 8.01 18.29 0.69
N ALA A 234 6.85 18.47 1.34
CA ALA A 234 5.86 19.48 0.99
C ALA A 234 6.32 20.92 1.25
N LEU A 235 7.37 21.12 2.06
CA LEU A 235 8.07 22.41 2.19
C LEU A 235 8.46 22.99 0.82
N THR A 236 8.82 22.13 -0.14
CA THR A 236 9.31 22.54 -1.46
C THR A 236 8.53 21.95 -2.64
N HIS A 237 7.79 20.86 -2.46
CA HIS A 237 7.10 20.16 -3.54
C HIS A 237 5.61 20.00 -3.23
N GLY A 238 4.76 20.75 -3.92
CA GLY A 238 3.33 20.76 -3.62
C GLY A 238 2.48 19.74 -4.37
N HIS A 239 3.01 19.02 -5.36
CA HIS A 239 2.24 17.96 -6.02
C HIS A 239 2.30 16.65 -5.24
N PRO A 240 1.20 15.87 -5.13
CA PRO A 240 1.20 14.59 -4.41
C PRO A 240 2.24 13.58 -4.88
N ASN A 241 2.54 13.53 -6.18
CA ASN A 241 3.60 12.67 -6.72
C ASN A 241 5.03 13.15 -6.39
N GLY A 242 5.20 14.38 -5.88
CA GLY A 242 6.47 14.91 -5.40
C GLY A 242 6.68 14.65 -3.91
N HIS A 243 5.66 14.87 -3.07
CA HIS A 243 5.81 14.76 -1.62
C HIS A 243 5.35 13.43 -0.99
N SER A 244 4.37 12.73 -1.57
CA SER A 244 3.87 11.47 -0.98
C SER A 244 4.84 10.28 -1.09
N PRO A 245 5.68 10.17 -2.14
CA PRO A 245 6.77 9.18 -2.14
C PRO A 245 7.74 9.35 -0.97
N ALA A 246 7.92 10.58 -0.46
CA ALA A 246 8.74 10.85 0.70
C ALA A 246 8.15 10.20 1.97
N SER A 247 6.82 10.21 2.12
CA SER A 247 6.11 9.49 3.19
C SER A 247 6.37 7.98 3.12
N VAL A 248 6.29 7.39 1.93
CA VAL A 248 6.56 5.96 1.72
C VAL A 248 8.00 5.64 2.05
N LEU A 249 8.94 6.44 1.55
CA LEU A 249 10.36 6.27 1.80
C LEU A 249 10.67 6.33 3.30
N GLY A 250 10.10 7.29 4.04
CA GLY A 250 10.29 7.42 5.48
C GLY A 250 9.88 6.16 6.24
N VAL A 251 8.69 5.63 5.95
CA VAL A 251 8.22 4.39 6.59
C VAL A 251 9.07 3.19 6.16
N ALA A 252 9.48 3.10 4.90
CA ALA A 252 10.38 2.05 4.46
C ALA A 252 11.72 2.11 5.21
N MET A 253 12.28 3.31 5.40
CA MET A 253 13.51 3.49 6.17
C MET A 253 13.34 3.11 7.64
N LEU A 254 12.20 3.43 8.26
CA LEU A 254 11.91 3.00 9.63
C LEU A 254 12.08 1.47 9.80
N TRP A 255 11.53 0.69 8.86
CA TRP A 255 11.60 -0.78 8.93
C TRP A 255 12.97 -1.33 8.53
N LEU A 256 13.65 -0.71 7.56
CA LEU A 256 15.02 -1.06 7.17
C LEU A 256 16.01 -0.83 8.33
N LEU A 257 15.93 0.32 9.01
CA LEU A 257 16.76 0.62 10.17
C LEU A 257 16.53 -0.38 11.32
N ARG A 258 15.32 -0.95 11.41
CA ARG A 258 14.92 -2.02 12.32
C ARG A 258 15.30 -3.43 11.85
N GLY A 259 16.05 -3.57 10.77
CA GLY A 259 16.57 -4.84 10.28
C GLY A 259 15.57 -5.69 9.49
N ASN A 260 14.48 -5.11 8.99
CA ASN A 260 13.55 -5.83 8.12
C ASN A 260 14.09 -5.94 6.69
N SER A 261 13.61 -6.91 5.93
CA SER A 261 13.95 -7.03 4.51
C SER A 261 13.47 -5.82 3.71
N LEU A 262 14.13 -5.57 2.57
CA LEU A 262 13.80 -4.49 1.66
C LEU A 262 12.34 -4.55 1.21
N GLN A 263 11.89 -5.75 0.82
CA GLN A 263 10.53 -5.96 0.35
C GLN A 263 9.49 -5.67 1.44
N THR A 264 9.69 -6.19 2.65
CA THR A 264 8.77 -5.94 3.78
C THR A 264 8.70 -4.45 4.09
N SER A 265 9.86 -3.79 4.12
CA SER A 265 9.97 -2.37 4.42
C SER A 265 9.25 -1.49 3.38
N LEU A 266 9.46 -1.75 2.08
CA LEU A 266 8.77 -1.03 1.01
C LEU A 266 7.26 -1.29 1.00
N ARG A 267 6.82 -2.52 1.31
CA ARG A 267 5.39 -2.84 1.46
C ARG A 267 4.75 -2.11 2.63
N GLN A 268 5.44 -2.01 3.77
CA GLN A 268 4.95 -1.25 4.91
C GLN A 268 4.86 0.24 4.61
N GLY A 269 5.78 0.80 3.81
CA GLY A 269 5.66 2.20 3.36
C GLY A 269 4.45 2.44 2.47
N LEU A 270 4.03 1.44 1.69
CA LEU A 270 2.87 1.51 0.81
C LEU A 270 1.52 1.36 1.52
N SER A 271 1.47 0.72 2.69
CA SER A 271 0.21 0.50 3.41
C SER A 271 -0.51 1.82 3.73
N GLY A 272 0.25 2.92 3.91
CA GLY A 272 -0.26 4.27 4.16
C GLY A 272 -0.62 5.10 2.92
N TRP A 273 -0.28 4.68 1.69
CA TRP A 273 -0.45 5.51 0.49
C TRP A 273 -1.21 4.81 -0.65
N GLN A 274 -2.40 5.33 -0.98
CA GLN A 274 -3.30 4.72 -1.97
C GLN A 274 -3.01 5.13 -3.43
N THR A 275 -2.64 6.40 -3.68
CA THR A 275 -2.57 6.96 -5.04
C THR A 275 -1.37 6.47 -5.87
N GLY A 276 -0.23 6.17 -5.22
CA GLY A 276 0.98 5.65 -5.89
C GLY A 276 1.17 4.13 -5.79
N ARG A 277 0.21 3.43 -5.17
CA ARG A 277 0.32 2.00 -4.83
C ARG A 277 0.52 1.13 -6.05
N THR A 278 -0.18 1.38 -7.15
CA THR A 278 -0.09 0.56 -8.37
C THR A 278 1.31 0.62 -9.01
N ALA A 279 1.90 1.81 -9.13
CA ALA A 279 3.21 1.98 -9.77
C ALA A 279 4.34 1.33 -8.94
N LEU A 280 4.34 1.55 -7.63
CA LEU A 280 5.32 0.96 -6.72
C LEU A 280 5.11 -0.55 -6.51
N THR A 281 3.86 -1.03 -6.47
CA THR A 281 3.58 -2.47 -6.40
C THR A 281 4.03 -3.18 -7.67
N ARG A 282 3.79 -2.57 -8.85
CA ARG A 282 4.31 -3.06 -10.13
C ARG A 282 5.84 -3.09 -10.13
N ALA A 283 6.49 -2.04 -9.62
CA ALA A 283 7.94 -1.97 -9.50
C ALA A 283 8.52 -3.10 -8.64
N LEU A 284 7.94 -3.32 -7.45
CA LEU A 284 8.32 -4.40 -6.54
C LEU A 284 8.11 -5.77 -7.18
N ARG A 285 6.97 -5.98 -7.84
CA ARG A 285 6.66 -7.24 -8.55
C ARG A 285 7.68 -7.52 -9.64
N LEU A 286 7.99 -6.53 -10.48
CA LEU A 286 8.95 -6.69 -11.58
C LEU A 286 10.40 -6.85 -11.07
N GLY A 287 10.75 -6.19 -9.96
CA GLY A 287 12.02 -6.41 -9.28
C GLY A 287 12.16 -7.86 -8.83
N ARG A 288 11.16 -8.38 -8.11
CA ARG A 288 11.17 -9.77 -7.59
C ARG A 288 11.21 -10.84 -8.70
N LEU A 289 10.53 -10.58 -9.81
CA LEU A 289 10.50 -11.52 -10.95
C LEU A 289 11.77 -11.47 -11.80
N SER A 290 12.71 -10.59 -11.47
CA SER A 290 13.99 -10.51 -12.19
C SER A 290 14.81 -11.78 -11.93
N PRO A 291 15.34 -12.44 -12.98
CA PRO A 291 16.24 -13.57 -12.81
C PRO A 291 17.47 -13.20 -11.96
N ALA A 292 18.05 -14.18 -11.26
CA ALA A 292 19.27 -13.95 -10.49
C ALA A 292 20.38 -13.35 -11.37
N GLY A 293 21.00 -12.25 -10.91
CA GLY A 293 22.03 -11.52 -11.65
C GLY A 293 21.50 -10.61 -12.78
N PHE A 294 20.18 -10.51 -12.96
CA PHE A 294 19.59 -9.60 -13.94
C PHE A 294 19.68 -8.14 -13.48
N ARG A 295 20.29 -7.29 -14.31
CA ARG A 295 20.35 -5.85 -14.09
C ARG A 295 19.43 -5.11 -15.06
N PRO A 296 18.41 -4.36 -14.58
CA PRO A 296 17.52 -3.61 -15.47
C PRO A 296 18.27 -2.56 -16.31
N GLY A 297 18.37 -2.76 -17.62
CA GLY A 297 18.86 -1.73 -18.55
C GLY A 297 17.84 -0.62 -18.84
N ARG A 298 18.28 0.48 -19.49
CA ARG A 298 17.46 1.67 -19.82
C ARG A 298 16.08 1.34 -20.41
N ALA A 299 16.02 0.48 -21.42
CA ALA A 299 14.75 0.09 -22.06
C ALA A 299 13.74 -0.52 -21.08
N HIS A 300 14.21 -1.27 -20.07
CA HIS A 300 13.35 -1.85 -19.04
C HIS A 300 12.82 -0.80 -18.07
N LEU A 301 13.61 0.23 -17.79
CA LEU A 301 13.26 1.34 -16.91
C LEU A 301 12.26 2.27 -17.58
N ASP A 302 12.51 2.66 -18.83
CA ASP A 302 11.62 3.51 -19.63
C ASP A 302 10.25 2.84 -19.87
N ALA A 303 10.20 1.50 -19.94
CA ALA A 303 8.96 0.73 -20.04
C ALA A 303 8.12 0.72 -18.74
N MET A 304 8.70 1.07 -17.59
CA MET A 304 7.94 1.24 -16.35
C MET A 304 7.33 2.63 -16.25
N SER A 305 8.15 3.64 -16.49
CA SER A 305 7.74 5.02 -16.46
C SER A 305 8.61 5.84 -17.40
N THR A 306 7.94 6.73 -18.13
CA THR A 306 8.58 7.78 -18.92
C THR A 306 8.63 9.11 -18.16
N GLY A 307 8.06 9.16 -16.95
CA GLY A 307 7.98 10.34 -16.10
C GLY A 307 9.22 10.52 -15.23
N ARG A 308 9.41 11.74 -14.72
CA ARG A 308 10.49 12.10 -13.77
C ARG A 308 9.93 12.57 -12.42
N SER A 309 8.70 12.18 -12.11
CA SER A 309 8.08 12.54 -10.84
C SER A 309 8.76 11.80 -9.67
N GLY A 310 8.53 12.24 -8.45
CA GLY A 310 8.96 11.55 -7.24
C GLY A 310 8.47 10.11 -7.17
N LEU A 311 7.23 9.86 -7.61
CA LEU A 311 6.67 8.52 -7.68
C LEU A 311 7.46 7.64 -8.66
N ASP A 312 7.78 8.18 -9.83
CA ASP A 312 8.54 7.46 -10.86
C ASP A 312 9.95 7.12 -10.38
N ALA A 313 10.66 8.10 -9.81
CA ALA A 313 12.00 7.89 -9.29
C ALA A 313 12.03 6.84 -8.17
N LEU A 314 11.08 6.89 -7.23
CA LEU A 314 10.97 5.89 -6.16
C LEU A 314 10.59 4.51 -6.71
N ALA A 315 9.72 4.43 -7.70
CA ALA A 315 9.36 3.17 -8.35
C ALA A 315 10.55 2.54 -9.10
N ILE A 316 11.33 3.34 -9.82
CA ILE A 316 12.56 2.86 -10.47
C ILE A 316 13.57 2.38 -9.42
N ALA A 317 13.80 3.17 -8.36
CA ALA A 317 14.69 2.79 -7.27
C ALA A 317 14.25 1.47 -6.60
N ALA A 318 12.96 1.33 -6.27
CA ALA A 318 12.42 0.11 -5.68
C ALA A 318 12.58 -1.12 -6.59
N ARG A 319 12.31 -0.99 -7.90
CA ARG A 319 12.51 -2.08 -8.86
C ARG A 319 13.97 -2.51 -8.92
N VAL A 320 14.88 -1.55 -9.08
CA VAL A 320 16.31 -1.83 -9.26
C VAL A 320 16.91 -2.40 -7.97
N ALA A 321 16.60 -1.79 -6.82
CA ALA A 321 17.05 -2.28 -5.52
C ALA A 321 16.55 -3.71 -5.23
N THR A 322 15.31 -4.04 -5.63
CA THR A 322 14.77 -5.41 -5.46
C THR A 322 15.39 -6.41 -6.46
N ALA A 323 15.68 -5.99 -7.70
CA ALA A 323 16.28 -6.86 -8.72
C ALA A 323 17.77 -7.15 -8.45
N CYS A 324 18.47 -6.18 -7.86
CA CYS A 324 19.91 -6.20 -7.62
C CYS A 324 20.22 -6.10 -6.12
N GLU A 325 19.43 -6.74 -5.27
CA GLU A 325 19.51 -6.57 -3.80
C GLU A 325 20.93 -6.79 -3.27
N ASP A 326 21.64 -7.82 -3.75
CA ASP A 326 23.00 -8.17 -3.32
C ASP A 326 24.14 -7.46 -4.11
N ASP A 327 23.80 -6.57 -5.05
CA ASP A 327 24.74 -5.94 -5.97
C ASP A 327 24.58 -4.41 -5.97
N PHE A 328 25.09 -3.78 -4.91
CA PHE A 328 25.00 -2.33 -4.71
C PHE A 328 25.51 -1.54 -5.92
N ALA A 329 26.66 -1.95 -6.48
CA ALA A 329 27.27 -1.25 -7.62
C ALA A 329 26.40 -1.35 -8.87
N GLY A 330 25.98 -2.57 -9.23
CA GLY A 330 25.11 -2.79 -10.38
C GLY A 330 23.75 -2.12 -10.24
N ALA A 331 23.21 -2.05 -9.02
CA ALA A 331 21.95 -1.38 -8.74
C ALA A 331 22.04 0.14 -8.92
N VAL A 332 23.08 0.78 -8.37
CA VAL A 332 23.28 2.23 -8.53
C VAL A 332 23.57 2.60 -9.99
N GLU A 333 24.41 1.83 -10.67
CA GLU A 333 24.70 2.01 -12.10
C GLU A 333 23.45 1.81 -12.97
N SER A 334 22.58 0.86 -12.63
CA SER A 334 21.31 0.64 -13.34
C SER A 334 20.33 1.79 -13.11
N ALA A 335 20.15 2.23 -11.86
CA ALA A 335 19.22 3.31 -11.53
C ALA A 335 19.66 4.66 -12.11
N SER A 336 20.97 4.92 -12.21
CA SER A 336 21.51 6.16 -12.79
C SER A 336 21.23 6.28 -14.30
N LEU A 337 20.97 5.16 -14.99
CA LEU A 337 20.50 5.20 -16.37
C LEU A 337 19.17 5.95 -16.51
N HIS A 338 18.34 6.01 -15.46
CA HIS A 338 17.08 6.73 -15.48
C HIS A 338 17.24 8.19 -15.03
N SER A 339 17.67 8.41 -13.77
CA SER A 339 17.89 9.75 -13.20
C SER A 339 18.80 9.70 -11.98
N ALA A 340 19.42 10.85 -11.66
CA ALA A 340 20.18 11.02 -10.42
C ALA A 340 19.31 10.79 -9.17
N ASP A 341 18.02 11.18 -9.21
CA ASP A 341 17.09 10.95 -8.12
C ASP A 341 16.85 9.45 -7.87
N ALA A 342 16.65 8.67 -8.94
CA ALA A 342 16.46 7.23 -8.82
C ALA A 342 17.72 6.53 -8.29
N ALA A 343 18.91 6.98 -8.71
CA ALA A 343 20.18 6.47 -8.21
C ALA A 343 20.39 6.78 -6.72
N ALA A 344 20.08 8.01 -6.30
CA ALA A 344 20.14 8.41 -4.89
C ALA A 344 19.18 7.58 -4.02
N LEU A 345 17.91 7.45 -4.44
CA LEU A 345 16.91 6.67 -3.71
C LEU A 345 17.28 5.17 -3.65
N CYS A 346 17.81 4.60 -4.74
CA CYS A 346 18.29 3.22 -4.80
C CYS A 346 19.44 3.02 -3.80
N GLY A 347 20.40 3.95 -3.78
CA GLY A 347 21.51 3.96 -2.84
C GLY A 347 21.07 4.08 -1.39
N GLN A 348 20.06 4.91 -1.07
CA GLN A 348 19.50 4.99 0.29
C GLN A 348 18.90 3.66 0.75
N LEU A 349 18.12 3.00 -0.12
CA LEU A 349 17.49 1.71 0.19
C LEU A 349 18.51 0.61 0.46
N LEU A 350 19.47 0.42 -0.46
CA LEU A 350 20.48 -0.64 -0.33
C LEU A 350 21.51 -0.32 0.76
N GLY A 351 21.82 0.96 0.95
CA GLY A 351 22.69 1.41 2.02
C GLY A 351 22.08 1.16 3.41
N ALA A 352 20.78 1.44 3.58
CA ALA A 352 20.06 1.12 4.81
C ALA A 352 19.94 -0.41 5.04
N LEU A 353 19.82 -1.19 3.97
CA LEU A 353 19.70 -2.64 4.03
C LEU A 353 21.02 -3.31 4.46
N HIS A 354 22.14 -2.93 3.85
CA HIS A 354 23.42 -3.65 3.96
C HIS A 354 24.49 -2.91 4.78
N GLY A 355 24.27 -1.64 5.11
CA GLY A 355 25.25 -0.79 5.76
C GLY A 355 26.33 -0.25 4.80
N PRO A 356 27.27 0.55 5.31
CA PRO A 356 28.19 1.32 4.47
C PRO A 356 29.30 0.46 3.83
N ALA A 357 29.62 -0.70 4.41
CA ALA A 357 30.61 -1.62 3.87
C ALA A 357 30.21 -2.24 2.52
N ALA A 358 28.91 -2.28 2.21
CA ALA A 358 28.41 -2.73 0.91
C ALA A 358 28.70 -1.76 -0.23
N ILE A 359 29.00 -0.49 0.09
CA ILE A 359 29.35 0.53 -0.88
C ILE A 359 30.77 0.28 -1.40
N PRO A 360 30.98 0.19 -2.73
CA PRO A 360 32.31 -0.02 -3.32
C PRO A 360 33.37 0.95 -2.76
N PRO A 361 34.55 0.45 -2.33
CA PRO A 361 35.61 1.28 -1.75
C PRO A 361 35.99 2.48 -2.65
N ARG A 362 36.12 2.23 -3.96
CA ARG A 362 36.42 3.27 -4.96
C ARG A 362 35.48 4.48 -4.87
N TRP A 363 34.18 4.25 -4.69
CA TRP A 363 33.20 5.34 -4.65
C TRP A 363 33.20 6.07 -3.30
N ARG A 364 33.53 5.38 -2.20
CA ARG A 364 33.71 6.03 -0.90
C ARG A 364 34.96 6.91 -0.86
N GLU A 365 36.01 6.49 -1.55
CA GLU A 365 37.28 7.24 -1.68
C GLU A 365 37.14 8.44 -2.63
N GLU A 366 36.37 8.30 -3.72
CA GLU A 366 36.12 9.38 -4.68
C GLU A 366 35.11 10.43 -4.19
N LEU A 367 34.20 10.07 -3.27
CA LEU A 367 33.19 10.98 -2.73
C LEU A 367 33.84 12.01 -1.76
N PRO A 368 33.86 13.31 -2.08
CA PRO A 368 34.61 14.32 -1.29
C PRO A 368 34.06 14.59 0.12
N ILE A 369 32.85 14.12 0.41
CA ILE A 369 32.10 14.43 1.64
C ILE A 369 31.94 13.21 2.56
N THR A 370 32.63 12.10 2.32
CA THR A 370 32.50 10.86 3.11
C THR A 370 32.67 11.12 4.62
N GLU A 371 33.73 11.81 5.03
CA GLU A 371 33.98 12.13 6.44
C GLU A 371 32.89 13.06 7.05
N LEU A 372 32.30 13.94 6.24
CA LEU A 372 31.21 14.81 6.69
C LEU A 372 29.94 14.00 6.95
N VAL A 373 29.64 13.05 6.06
CA VAL A 373 28.50 12.12 6.21
C VAL A 373 28.69 11.20 7.40
N GLU A 374 29.90 10.66 7.61
CA GLU A 374 30.23 9.87 8.82
C GLU A 374 29.96 10.67 10.09
N ARG A 375 30.46 11.92 10.16
CA ARG A 375 30.33 12.77 11.34
C ARG A 375 28.88 13.12 11.67
N ILE A 376 28.08 13.56 10.69
CA ILE A 376 26.67 13.90 10.95
C ILE A 376 25.82 12.66 11.21
N SER A 377 26.16 11.51 10.62
CA SER A 377 25.52 10.23 10.94
C SER A 377 25.78 9.81 12.38
N GLU A 378 27.00 10.02 12.89
CA GLU A 378 27.34 9.78 14.30
C GLU A 378 26.61 10.75 15.22
N ASP A 379 26.52 12.03 14.86
CA ASP A 379 25.72 13.01 15.58
C ASP A 379 24.23 12.58 15.62
N ALA A 380 23.65 12.16 14.49
CA ALA A 380 22.28 11.67 14.43
C ALA A 380 22.06 10.39 15.25
N ALA A 381 23.01 9.44 15.20
CA ALA A 381 22.94 8.22 15.98
C ALA A 381 23.02 8.46 17.48
N THR A 382 23.82 9.44 17.89
CA THR A 382 23.90 9.91 19.28
C THR A 382 22.57 10.52 19.72
N GLU A 383 22.03 11.42 18.90
CA GLU A 383 20.85 12.22 19.23
C GLU A 383 19.52 11.45 19.26
N PHE A 384 19.28 10.64 18.24
CA PHE A 384 18.04 9.87 18.06
C PHE A 384 18.12 8.45 18.62
N GLY A 385 19.32 8.07 19.08
CA GLY A 385 19.58 6.81 19.76
C GLY A 385 19.31 6.89 21.27
N PRO A 386 19.62 5.81 22.01
CA PRO A 386 19.29 5.71 23.43
C PRO A 386 20.19 6.51 24.37
N TYR A 387 21.30 7.07 23.87
CA TYR A 387 22.28 7.81 24.67
C TYR A 387 22.52 9.20 24.07
N PRO A 388 21.57 10.14 24.17
CA PRO A 388 21.79 11.51 23.73
C PRO A 388 22.94 12.15 24.53
N ASP A 389 23.77 12.95 23.85
CA ASP A 389 24.84 13.73 24.49
C ASP A 389 24.24 15.01 25.07
N GLU A 390 24.28 15.15 26.39
CA GLU A 390 23.78 16.33 27.12
C GLU A 390 24.89 17.32 27.49
N SER A 391 26.13 17.08 27.02
CA SER A 391 27.28 17.90 27.38
C SER A 391 27.21 19.33 26.82
N ASP A 392 27.92 20.26 27.45
CA ASP A 392 28.09 21.63 26.93
C ASP A 392 28.69 21.65 25.52
N ARG A 393 29.46 20.61 25.16
CA ARG A 393 30.01 20.46 23.81
C ARG A 393 28.88 20.23 22.82
N TRP A 394 27.92 19.37 23.15
CA TRP A 394 26.74 19.12 22.33
C TRP A 394 25.88 20.37 22.17
N GLN A 395 25.57 21.05 23.27
CA GLN A 395 24.77 22.29 23.26
C GLN A 395 25.43 23.41 22.44
N ARG A 396 26.77 23.52 22.45
CA ARG A 396 27.49 24.47 21.57
C ARG A 396 27.43 24.08 20.09
N ARG A 397 27.37 22.78 19.78
CA ARG A 397 27.28 22.26 18.41
C ARG A 397 25.84 22.42 17.86
N TYR A 398 24.85 22.17 18.70
CA TYR A 398 23.42 22.20 18.40
C TYR A 398 22.66 23.07 19.43
N PRO A 399 22.78 24.41 19.36
CA PRO A 399 22.12 25.31 20.31
C PRO A 399 20.58 25.25 20.21
N THR A 400 19.90 25.26 21.36
CA THR A 400 18.43 25.15 21.51
C THR A 400 17.70 26.49 21.65
N THR A 401 18.35 27.52 22.22
CA THR A 401 17.81 28.88 22.32
C THR A 401 18.27 29.76 21.15
N GLU A 402 17.34 30.12 20.28
CA GLU A 402 17.42 31.34 19.47
C GLU A 402 16.26 32.25 19.86
N SER A 403 16.58 33.45 20.33
CA SER A 403 15.62 34.45 20.78
C SER A 403 14.77 34.95 19.60
N ALA A 404 13.62 34.32 19.36
CA ALA A 404 12.51 34.91 18.64
C ALA A 404 11.29 34.88 19.57
N GLU A 405 10.66 36.03 19.77
CA GLU A 405 9.47 36.15 20.60
C GLU A 405 8.39 35.14 20.17
N PRO A 406 7.62 34.57 21.10
CA PRO A 406 6.59 33.60 20.79
C PRO A 406 5.54 34.26 19.88
N GLN A 407 5.50 33.86 18.61
CA GLN A 407 4.32 34.09 17.79
C GLN A 407 3.14 33.41 18.49
N ALA A 408 2.09 34.19 18.71
CA ALA A 408 0.88 33.75 19.41
C ALA A 408 0.40 32.40 18.87
N PRO A 409 -0.11 31.50 19.72
CA PRO A 409 -0.62 30.22 19.28
C PRO A 409 -1.66 30.47 18.20
N SER A 410 -1.34 30.02 16.98
CA SER A 410 -2.33 29.87 15.93
C SER A 410 -3.42 28.99 16.51
N THR A 411 -4.56 29.61 16.82
CA THR A 411 -5.80 28.96 17.20
C THR A 411 -6.41 28.34 15.96
N THR A 412 -5.66 27.44 15.31
CA THR A 412 -6.20 26.46 14.39
C THR A 412 -6.20 25.14 15.13
N ASP A 413 -7.16 25.03 16.03
CA ASP A 413 -7.82 23.80 16.47
C ASP A 413 -7.16 22.49 15.94
N TYR A 414 -6.08 22.05 16.58
CA TYR A 414 -5.39 20.78 16.29
C TYR A 414 -6.24 19.54 16.67
N ARG A 415 -7.51 19.76 17.02
CA ARG A 415 -8.50 18.73 17.32
C ARG A 415 -9.52 18.50 16.21
N THR A 416 -9.48 19.24 15.10
CA THR A 416 -10.33 18.96 13.93
C THR A 416 -9.53 18.40 12.75
N GLY A 417 -8.92 17.24 13.01
CA GLY A 417 -8.42 16.31 11.99
C GLY A 417 -8.62 14.82 12.34
N LEU A 418 -9.24 14.53 13.49
CA LEU A 418 -9.67 13.19 13.89
C LEU A 418 -10.91 12.75 13.08
N THR A 419 -10.79 12.60 11.76
CA THR A 419 -11.76 11.84 10.93
C THR A 419 -11.16 11.15 9.69
N ALA A 420 -9.84 10.96 9.57
CA ALA A 420 -9.32 9.91 8.69
C ALA A 420 -9.44 8.56 9.41
N VAL A 421 -10.68 8.13 9.65
CA VAL A 421 -11.05 7.04 10.55
C VAL A 421 -10.41 5.72 10.07
N PRO A 422 -9.68 4.96 10.92
CA PRO A 422 -9.24 3.60 10.61
C PRO A 422 -10.37 2.68 10.12
N ARG A 423 -11.62 2.96 10.51
CA ARG A 423 -12.83 2.31 9.97
C ARG A 423 -13.09 2.60 8.49
N LEU A 424 -12.84 3.81 8.01
CA LEU A 424 -12.96 4.14 6.58
C LEU A 424 -11.88 3.41 5.79
N ALA A 425 -10.61 3.45 6.23
CA ALA A 425 -9.50 2.73 5.62
C ALA A 425 -9.73 1.20 5.60
N ALA A 426 -10.11 0.63 6.74
CA ALA A 426 -10.48 -0.79 6.85
C ALA A 426 -11.69 -1.13 5.99
N SER A 427 -12.71 -0.26 5.91
CA SER A 427 -13.86 -0.43 5.03
C SER A 427 -13.46 -0.38 3.54
N ARG A 428 -12.47 0.44 3.15
CA ARG A 428 -11.92 0.46 1.78
C ARG A 428 -11.26 -0.87 1.42
N ASP A 429 -10.36 -1.33 2.28
CA ASP A 429 -9.60 -2.56 2.07
C ASP A 429 -10.51 -3.79 2.09
N ARG A 430 -11.51 -3.80 2.98
CA ARG A 430 -12.56 -4.84 3.04
C ARG A 430 -13.46 -4.85 1.82
N PHE A 431 -13.85 -3.69 1.29
CA PHE A 431 -14.62 -3.63 0.05
C PHE A 431 -13.81 -4.13 -1.14
N LEU A 432 -12.56 -3.68 -1.30
CA LEU A 432 -11.66 -4.19 -2.32
C LEU A 432 -11.48 -5.71 -2.17
N GLY A 433 -11.32 -6.20 -0.93
CA GLY A 433 -11.22 -7.61 -0.62
C GLY A 433 -12.47 -8.38 -1.05
N ALA A 434 -13.66 -7.84 -0.80
CA ALA A 434 -14.93 -8.44 -1.19
C ALA A 434 -15.06 -8.58 -2.72
N VAL A 435 -14.63 -7.57 -3.48
CA VAL A 435 -14.69 -7.60 -4.96
C VAL A 435 -13.61 -8.51 -5.55
N LEU A 436 -12.36 -8.42 -5.06
CA LEU A 436 -11.27 -9.30 -5.49
C LEU A 436 -11.52 -10.76 -5.15
N GLY A 437 -11.99 -11.05 -3.93
CA GLY A 437 -12.31 -12.41 -3.51
C GLY A 437 -13.43 -13.01 -4.35
N CYS A 438 -14.42 -12.21 -4.72
CA CYS A 438 -15.49 -12.60 -5.65
C CYS A 438 -14.90 -13.01 -7.01
N ALA A 439 -14.03 -12.18 -7.58
CA ALA A 439 -13.38 -12.42 -8.88
C ALA A 439 -12.45 -13.65 -8.85
N ILE A 440 -11.65 -13.80 -7.79
CA ILE A 440 -10.73 -14.93 -7.60
C ILE A 440 -11.51 -16.24 -7.50
N GLY A 441 -12.58 -16.25 -6.71
CA GLY A 441 -13.40 -17.43 -6.50
C GLY A 441 -14.12 -17.89 -7.77
N GLU A 442 -14.65 -16.95 -8.56
CA GLU A 442 -15.21 -17.28 -9.88
C GLU A 442 -14.13 -17.83 -10.81
N ALA A 443 -12.98 -17.15 -10.90
CA ALA A 443 -11.88 -17.56 -11.77
C ALA A 443 -11.34 -18.96 -11.43
N LEU A 444 -11.30 -19.32 -10.15
CA LEU A 444 -10.88 -20.65 -9.70
C LEU A 444 -11.93 -21.72 -10.03
N GLY A 445 -13.21 -21.45 -9.77
CA GLY A 445 -14.27 -22.46 -9.94
C GLY A 445 -14.75 -22.62 -11.39
N MET A 446 -14.63 -21.60 -12.23
CA MET A 446 -15.14 -21.60 -13.61
C MET A 446 -14.64 -22.78 -14.48
N PRO A 447 -13.34 -23.15 -14.48
CA PRO A 447 -12.86 -24.24 -15.32
C PRO A 447 -13.46 -25.61 -14.99
N ILE A 448 -14.04 -25.76 -13.79
CA ILE A 448 -14.62 -27.01 -13.30
C ILE A 448 -16.14 -26.95 -13.09
N ALA A 449 -16.78 -25.81 -13.40
CA ALA A 449 -18.19 -25.55 -13.09
C ALA A 449 -19.20 -26.42 -13.89
N ALA A 450 -18.73 -27.25 -14.82
CA ALA A 450 -19.54 -28.20 -15.57
C ALA A 450 -19.25 -29.66 -15.20
N ASP A 451 -18.27 -29.91 -14.32
CA ASP A 451 -17.77 -31.23 -14.03
C ASP A 451 -18.39 -31.79 -12.73
N GLY A 452 -18.58 -33.10 -12.67
CA GLY A 452 -18.94 -33.79 -11.42
C GLY A 452 -17.73 -33.93 -10.49
N TRP A 453 -17.97 -34.11 -9.19
CA TRP A 453 -16.87 -34.30 -8.21
C TRP A 453 -15.91 -35.43 -8.60
N ASP A 454 -16.43 -36.55 -9.14
CA ASP A 454 -15.57 -37.65 -9.61
C ASP A 454 -14.65 -37.24 -10.77
N GLU A 455 -15.13 -36.39 -11.67
CA GLU A 455 -14.37 -35.87 -12.81
C GLU A 455 -13.34 -34.81 -12.37
N ILE A 456 -13.70 -33.97 -11.40
CA ILE A 456 -12.77 -33.02 -10.75
C ILE A 456 -11.64 -33.80 -10.09
N ARG A 457 -11.97 -34.79 -9.27
CA ARG A 457 -10.98 -35.64 -8.59
C ARG A 457 -10.12 -36.42 -9.57
N ALA A 458 -10.69 -36.94 -10.67
CA ALA A 458 -9.95 -37.67 -11.68
C ALA A 458 -8.91 -36.79 -12.41
N ARG A 459 -9.23 -35.50 -12.64
CA ARG A 459 -8.33 -34.56 -13.35
C ARG A 459 -7.33 -33.86 -12.43
N HIS A 460 -7.69 -33.59 -11.18
CA HIS A 460 -6.91 -32.73 -10.28
C HIS A 460 -6.34 -33.46 -9.05
N GLY A 461 -6.69 -34.74 -8.86
CA GLY A 461 -6.22 -35.55 -7.72
C GLY A 461 -7.19 -35.53 -6.54
N ALA A 462 -6.79 -36.18 -5.44
CA ALA A 462 -7.65 -36.41 -4.28
C ALA A 462 -8.11 -35.11 -3.59
N ASP A 463 -7.27 -34.07 -3.63
CA ASP A 463 -7.55 -32.75 -3.03
C ASP A 463 -8.36 -31.84 -3.96
N GLY A 464 -8.64 -32.28 -5.19
CA GLY A 464 -9.34 -31.49 -6.20
C GLY A 464 -8.52 -30.31 -6.71
N LEU A 465 -9.20 -29.28 -7.20
CA LEU A 465 -8.58 -28.06 -7.69
C LEU A 465 -8.14 -27.16 -6.53
N THR A 466 -6.84 -26.90 -6.43
CA THR A 466 -6.23 -26.09 -5.35
C THR A 466 -5.59 -24.79 -5.85
N ASP A 467 -5.45 -24.63 -7.16
CA ASP A 467 -4.85 -23.46 -7.82
C ASP A 467 -5.50 -23.23 -9.19
N TYR A 468 -5.23 -22.10 -9.83
CA TYR A 468 -5.70 -21.82 -11.19
C TYR A 468 -5.17 -22.85 -12.19
N ILE A 469 -6.00 -23.21 -13.18
CA ILE A 469 -5.56 -24.05 -14.28
C ILE A 469 -4.68 -23.23 -15.24
N PRO A 470 -3.42 -23.63 -15.51
CA PRO A 470 -2.56 -22.91 -16.45
C PRO A 470 -3.11 -23.02 -17.88
N ALA A 471 -3.83 -21.99 -18.34
CA ALA A 471 -4.49 -21.96 -19.66
C ALA A 471 -4.25 -20.63 -20.40
N GLY A 472 -2.98 -20.18 -20.39
CA GLY A 472 -2.55 -18.85 -20.87
C GLY A 472 -2.39 -17.85 -19.72
N HIS A 473 -1.65 -16.76 -19.95
CA HIS A 473 -1.46 -15.71 -18.95
C HIS A 473 -2.42 -14.54 -19.22
N PRO A 474 -3.16 -14.05 -18.22
CA PRO A 474 -3.22 -14.52 -16.83
C PRO A 474 -4.03 -15.81 -16.62
N SER A 475 -3.62 -16.65 -15.65
CA SER A 475 -4.24 -17.97 -15.41
C SER A 475 -5.62 -17.90 -14.74
N GLY A 476 -5.83 -16.92 -13.87
CA GLY A 476 -7.09 -16.62 -13.20
C GLY A 476 -8.03 -15.82 -14.10
N ARG A 477 -8.57 -16.47 -15.13
CA ARG A 477 -9.45 -15.83 -16.12
C ARG A 477 -10.83 -15.53 -15.54
N LEU A 478 -11.34 -14.32 -15.77
CA LEU A 478 -12.66 -13.91 -15.27
C LEU A 478 -13.81 -14.55 -16.08
N GLY A 479 -14.92 -14.83 -15.40
CA GLY A 479 -16.18 -15.25 -16.03
C GLY A 479 -17.14 -14.10 -16.28
N SER A 480 -18.35 -14.41 -16.80
CA SER A 480 -19.37 -13.39 -17.04
C SER A 480 -19.88 -12.73 -15.78
N ASP A 481 -19.87 -13.44 -14.65
CA ASP A 481 -20.49 -12.94 -13.43
C ASP A 481 -19.60 -11.88 -12.79
N THR A 482 -18.26 -12.00 -12.86
CA THR A 482 -17.35 -10.91 -12.51
C THR A 482 -17.48 -9.73 -13.47
N GLN A 483 -17.60 -9.95 -14.79
CA GLN A 483 -17.81 -8.83 -15.71
C GLN A 483 -19.06 -8.02 -15.31
N LEU A 484 -20.15 -8.71 -14.99
CA LEU A 484 -21.38 -8.06 -14.54
C LEU A 484 -21.28 -7.44 -13.16
N LEU A 485 -20.57 -8.05 -12.22
CA LEU A 485 -20.23 -7.42 -10.94
C LEU A 485 -19.54 -6.06 -11.16
N LEU A 486 -18.60 -5.97 -12.12
CA LEU A 486 -17.96 -4.70 -12.45
C LEU A 486 -18.96 -3.69 -13.03
N PHE A 487 -19.85 -4.12 -13.92
CA PHE A 487 -20.91 -3.21 -14.41
C PHE A 487 -21.93 -2.84 -13.31
N SER A 488 -22.26 -3.74 -12.37
CA SER A 488 -23.06 -3.41 -11.19
C SER A 488 -22.38 -2.34 -10.34
N LEU A 489 -21.06 -2.45 -10.15
CA LEU A 489 -20.28 -1.47 -9.41
C LEU A 489 -20.24 -0.11 -10.13
N GLU A 490 -19.99 -0.09 -11.44
CA GLU A 490 -20.07 1.14 -12.25
C GLU A 490 -21.48 1.78 -12.16
N GLY A 491 -22.54 0.97 -12.29
CA GLY A 491 -23.93 1.43 -12.16
C GLY A 491 -24.23 2.01 -10.77
N THR A 492 -23.66 1.41 -9.71
CA THR A 492 -23.81 1.87 -8.33
C THR A 492 -23.09 3.20 -8.10
N ILE A 493 -21.89 3.38 -8.67
CA ILE A 493 -21.17 4.66 -8.65
C ILE A 493 -22.02 5.74 -9.34
N ARG A 494 -22.47 5.49 -10.57
CA ARG A 494 -23.28 6.46 -11.33
C ARG A 494 -24.59 6.79 -10.63
N ALA A 495 -25.21 5.81 -9.98
CA ALA A 495 -26.41 6.04 -9.17
C ALA A 495 -26.14 6.99 -7.99
N ASN A 496 -24.98 6.88 -7.33
CA ASN A 496 -24.64 7.78 -6.24
C ASN A 496 -24.30 9.20 -6.73
N VAL A 497 -23.63 9.32 -7.89
CA VAL A 497 -23.45 10.61 -8.57
C VAL A 497 -24.80 11.26 -8.87
N ALA A 498 -25.77 10.48 -9.37
CA ALA A 498 -27.14 10.94 -9.58
C ALA A 498 -27.87 11.25 -8.26
N ARG A 499 -27.66 10.47 -7.19
CA ARG A 499 -28.21 10.74 -5.85
C ARG A 499 -27.78 12.11 -5.34
N ARG A 500 -26.52 12.48 -5.52
CA ARG A 500 -25.97 13.79 -5.11
C ARG A 500 -26.47 14.96 -5.96
N THR A 501 -26.71 14.74 -7.25
CA THR A 501 -27.02 15.80 -8.21
C THR A 501 -28.52 15.99 -8.47
N THR A 502 -29.28 14.91 -8.54
CA THR A 502 -30.70 14.89 -8.90
C THR A 502 -31.62 14.25 -7.85
N GLY A 503 -31.06 13.69 -6.77
CA GLY A 503 -31.83 13.11 -5.66
C GLY A 503 -32.35 11.68 -5.93
N THR A 504 -31.70 10.92 -6.80
CA THR A 504 -32.06 9.51 -7.06
C THR A 504 -31.96 8.64 -5.79
N GLU A 505 -33.05 7.99 -5.38
CA GLU A 505 -33.09 7.12 -4.19
C GLU A 505 -32.88 5.62 -4.49
N ASP A 506 -32.97 5.20 -5.74
CA ASP A 506 -32.86 3.80 -6.16
C ASP A 506 -31.81 3.60 -7.28
N PRO A 507 -30.78 2.76 -7.07
CA PRO A 507 -29.74 2.54 -8.08
C PRO A 507 -30.18 1.62 -9.23
N ALA A 508 -31.33 0.95 -9.15
CA ALA A 508 -31.73 -0.10 -10.09
C ALA A 508 -31.68 0.35 -11.57
N ARG A 509 -32.14 1.56 -11.89
CA ARG A 509 -32.12 2.09 -13.26
C ARG A 509 -30.69 2.26 -13.80
N HIS A 510 -29.78 2.76 -12.96
CA HIS A 510 -28.38 2.98 -13.34
C HIS A 510 -27.64 1.66 -13.52
N ILE A 511 -27.92 0.68 -12.66
CA ILE A 511 -27.40 -0.69 -12.77
C ILE A 511 -27.97 -1.37 -14.03
N GLN A 512 -29.25 -1.21 -14.32
CA GLN A 512 -29.87 -1.73 -15.55
C GLN A 512 -29.20 -1.13 -16.80
N HIS A 513 -28.90 0.17 -16.80
CA HIS A 513 -28.14 0.79 -17.90
C HIS A 513 -26.72 0.22 -18.00
N ALA A 514 -26.04 0.00 -16.87
CA ALA A 514 -24.74 -0.65 -16.87
C ALA A 514 -24.78 -2.08 -17.45
N TYR A 515 -25.85 -2.84 -17.19
CA TYR A 515 -26.06 -4.15 -17.82
C TYR A 515 -26.28 -4.08 -19.33
N GLN A 516 -26.86 -2.98 -19.85
CA GLN A 516 -26.92 -2.79 -21.30
C GLN A 516 -25.56 -2.44 -21.91
N ARG A 517 -24.70 -1.71 -21.19
CA ARG A 517 -23.30 -1.51 -21.59
C ARG A 517 -22.53 -2.83 -21.57
N TRP A 518 -22.74 -3.69 -20.56
CA TRP A 518 -22.21 -5.05 -20.56
C TRP A 518 -22.73 -5.86 -21.76
N LEU A 519 -24.03 -5.82 -22.05
CA LEU A 519 -24.63 -6.54 -23.19
C LEU A 519 -24.01 -6.08 -24.51
N HIS A 520 -23.66 -4.79 -24.63
CA HIS A 520 -22.92 -4.27 -25.76
C HIS A 520 -21.51 -4.87 -25.88
N THR A 521 -20.79 -5.07 -24.77
CA THR A 521 -19.49 -5.76 -24.82
C THR A 521 -19.61 -7.22 -25.24
N GLN A 522 -20.79 -7.82 -25.15
CA GLN A 522 -21.10 -9.15 -25.70
C GLN A 522 -21.41 -9.15 -27.22
N HIS A 523 -20.87 -8.17 -27.95
CA HIS A 523 -20.97 -8.00 -29.41
C HIS A 523 -22.36 -7.68 -29.96
N LEU A 524 -23.31 -7.23 -29.12
CA LEU A 524 -24.52 -6.56 -29.61
C LEU A 524 -24.19 -5.10 -29.91
N SER A 525 -24.60 -4.59 -31.07
CA SER A 525 -24.45 -3.15 -31.35
C SER A 525 -25.20 -2.33 -30.31
N TRP A 526 -24.69 -1.15 -29.97
CA TRP A 526 -25.32 -0.30 -28.96
C TRP A 526 -26.81 -0.02 -29.22
N PRO A 527 -27.27 0.29 -30.45
CA PRO A 527 -28.71 0.44 -30.74
C PRO A 527 -29.56 -0.81 -30.48
N ARG A 528 -28.96 -2.00 -30.44
CA ARG A 528 -29.62 -3.27 -30.12
C ARG A 528 -29.53 -3.65 -28.65
N ALA A 529 -28.59 -3.05 -27.90
CA ALA A 529 -28.37 -3.32 -26.49
C ALA A 529 -29.01 -2.26 -25.58
N ALA A 530 -29.00 -0.99 -25.98
CA ALA A 530 -29.36 0.14 -25.11
C ALA A 530 -30.81 0.13 -24.62
N GLY A 531 -31.75 -0.41 -25.39
CA GLY A 531 -33.19 -0.34 -25.05
C GLY A 531 -33.66 1.11 -24.91
N GLU A 532 -34.39 1.40 -23.83
CA GLU A 532 -34.90 2.74 -23.55
C GLU A 532 -33.79 3.80 -23.33
N PHE A 533 -32.56 3.38 -23.02
CA PHE A 533 -31.44 4.30 -22.79
C PHE A 533 -30.91 4.94 -24.08
N LEU A 534 -31.27 4.39 -25.26
CA LEU A 534 -30.77 4.88 -26.55
C LEU A 534 -31.10 6.36 -26.81
N GLY A 535 -32.26 6.83 -26.32
CA GLY A 535 -32.70 8.21 -26.53
C GLY A 535 -31.88 9.25 -25.74
N GLY A 536 -31.40 8.89 -24.54
CA GLY A 536 -30.56 9.76 -23.70
C GLY A 536 -29.06 9.55 -23.92
N THR A 537 -28.66 8.35 -24.36
CA THR A 537 -27.27 7.96 -24.53
C THR A 537 -27.12 7.28 -25.91
N PRO A 538 -26.84 8.04 -26.99
CA PRO A 538 -26.81 7.50 -28.35
C PRO A 538 -25.60 6.60 -28.66
N GLU A 539 -24.57 6.63 -27.80
CA GLU A 539 -23.39 5.76 -27.85
C GLU A 539 -23.08 5.21 -26.44
N PRO A 540 -22.41 4.05 -26.31
CA PRO A 540 -22.05 3.52 -25.00
C PRO A 540 -20.97 4.39 -24.35
N ASP A 541 -21.24 4.89 -23.14
CA ASP A 541 -20.42 5.89 -22.45
C ASP A 541 -19.72 5.35 -21.18
N GLY A 542 -18.82 6.17 -20.63
CA GLY A 542 -17.96 5.84 -19.49
C GLY A 542 -16.75 4.98 -19.82
N TRP A 543 -15.92 4.75 -18.81
CA TRP A 543 -14.58 4.17 -19.03
C TRP A 543 -14.55 2.63 -19.00
N LEU A 544 -15.48 1.99 -18.27
CA LEU A 544 -15.48 0.53 -18.13
C LEU A 544 -15.81 -0.15 -19.46
N VAL A 545 -16.81 0.36 -20.19
CA VAL A 545 -17.20 -0.17 -21.51
C VAL A 545 -16.10 -0.05 -22.58
N ARG A 546 -15.06 0.76 -22.34
CA ARG A 546 -13.89 0.90 -23.22
C ARG A 546 -12.81 -0.16 -22.99
N GLN A 547 -12.92 -0.97 -21.93
CA GLN A 547 -11.95 -2.02 -21.63
C GLN A 547 -12.10 -3.17 -22.63
N ARG A 548 -11.14 -3.29 -23.57
CA ARG A 548 -11.18 -4.31 -24.64
C ARG A 548 -11.26 -5.75 -24.12
N ALA A 549 -10.71 -6.03 -22.95
CA ALA A 549 -10.78 -7.34 -22.33
C ALA A 549 -12.22 -7.77 -21.96
N LEU A 550 -13.13 -6.82 -21.72
CA LEU A 550 -14.55 -7.09 -21.42
C LEU A 550 -15.37 -7.45 -22.67
N PHE A 551 -14.79 -7.36 -23.87
CA PHE A 551 -15.42 -7.82 -25.12
C PHE A 551 -15.21 -9.32 -25.38
N GLN A 552 -14.57 -10.03 -24.45
CA GLN A 552 -14.52 -11.49 -24.53
C GLN A 552 -15.84 -12.08 -24.02
N THR A 553 -16.58 -12.78 -24.88
CA THR A 553 -17.81 -13.48 -24.48
C THR A 553 -17.49 -14.66 -23.56
N ARG A 554 -17.86 -14.56 -22.28
CA ARG A 554 -17.57 -15.57 -21.24
C ARG A 554 -18.82 -16.37 -20.86
N ASN A 555 -19.20 -17.37 -21.65
CA ASN A 555 -20.36 -18.28 -21.46
C ASN A 555 -21.51 -17.75 -20.54
N PRO A 556 -22.13 -16.61 -20.86
CA PRO A 556 -23.08 -15.95 -19.97
C PRO A 556 -24.36 -16.78 -19.77
N GLY A 557 -24.92 -16.73 -18.56
CA GLY A 557 -26.15 -17.45 -18.22
C GLY A 557 -27.36 -17.11 -19.11
N ARG A 558 -28.12 -18.15 -19.51
CA ARG A 558 -29.26 -18.03 -20.45
C ARG A 558 -30.35 -17.06 -19.97
N THR A 559 -30.76 -17.17 -18.70
CA THR A 559 -31.81 -16.30 -18.11
C THR A 559 -31.46 -14.84 -18.30
N MET A 560 -30.23 -14.48 -17.93
CA MET A 560 -29.73 -13.12 -17.97
C MET A 560 -29.65 -12.56 -19.39
N MET A 561 -29.08 -13.31 -20.33
CA MET A 561 -29.07 -12.91 -21.74
C MET A 561 -30.50 -12.69 -22.27
N ARG A 562 -31.42 -13.61 -21.97
CA ARG A 562 -32.83 -13.49 -22.36
C ARG A 562 -33.49 -12.24 -21.79
N THR A 563 -33.32 -11.96 -20.49
CA THR A 563 -33.96 -10.81 -19.84
C THR A 563 -33.38 -9.48 -20.28
N LEU A 564 -32.06 -9.37 -20.44
CA LEU A 564 -31.43 -8.13 -20.90
C LEU A 564 -31.78 -7.83 -22.37
N ILE A 565 -31.82 -8.84 -23.24
CA ILE A 565 -32.26 -8.68 -24.64
C ILE A 565 -33.75 -8.33 -24.71
N ALA A 566 -34.61 -8.96 -23.91
CA ALA A 566 -36.04 -8.65 -23.88
C ALA A 566 -36.29 -7.20 -23.44
N PHE A 567 -35.54 -6.71 -22.44
CA PHE A 567 -35.52 -5.31 -22.05
C PHE A 567 -35.06 -4.41 -23.20
N ALA A 568 -33.92 -4.74 -23.83
CA ALA A 568 -33.37 -3.95 -24.93
C ALA A 568 -34.32 -3.85 -26.15
N LYS A 569 -35.17 -4.86 -26.36
CA LYS A 569 -36.21 -4.86 -27.40
C LYS A 569 -37.51 -4.16 -27.01
N GLY A 570 -37.62 -3.64 -25.79
CA GLY A 570 -38.86 -3.08 -25.25
C GLY A 570 -39.97 -4.13 -25.05
N GLN A 571 -39.63 -5.42 -25.05
CA GLN A 571 -40.58 -6.52 -24.85
C GLN A 571 -40.89 -6.74 -23.37
N GLN A 572 -40.04 -6.21 -22.50
CA GLN A 572 -40.13 -6.40 -21.06
C GLN A 572 -39.63 -5.15 -20.35
N ARG A 573 -40.28 -4.77 -19.25
CA ARG A 573 -39.82 -3.69 -18.37
C ARG A 573 -38.65 -4.16 -17.50
N MET A 574 -38.02 -3.21 -16.82
CA MET A 574 -37.03 -3.50 -15.79
C MET A 574 -37.65 -4.37 -14.68
N GLY A 575 -36.93 -5.42 -14.28
CA GLY A 575 -37.42 -6.35 -13.26
C GLY A 575 -37.34 -5.80 -11.85
N SER A 576 -38.27 -6.24 -10.99
CA SER A 576 -38.29 -5.92 -9.56
C SER A 576 -38.87 -7.10 -8.77
N PRO A 577 -38.69 -7.16 -7.43
CA PRO A 577 -39.32 -8.18 -6.61
C PRO A 577 -40.85 -8.22 -6.77
N ASP A 578 -41.49 -7.06 -6.92
CA ASP A 578 -42.95 -6.94 -7.08
C ASP A 578 -43.42 -7.27 -8.51
N HIS A 579 -42.54 -7.10 -9.49
CA HIS A 579 -42.82 -7.37 -10.91
C HIS A 579 -41.70 -8.26 -11.49
N PRO A 580 -41.74 -9.57 -11.20
CA PRO A 580 -40.69 -10.49 -11.60
C PRO A 580 -40.66 -10.66 -13.13
N VAL A 581 -39.44 -10.65 -13.68
CA VAL A 581 -39.17 -10.76 -15.13
C VAL A 581 -38.76 -12.17 -15.57
N SER A 582 -38.58 -13.06 -14.62
CA SER A 582 -38.33 -14.48 -14.82
C SER A 582 -38.68 -15.25 -13.55
N ASP A 583 -38.78 -16.57 -13.65
CA ASP A 583 -38.93 -17.51 -12.54
C ASP A 583 -37.59 -18.15 -12.13
N SER A 584 -36.47 -17.62 -12.62
CA SER A 584 -35.13 -18.20 -12.43
C SER A 584 -34.65 -18.09 -10.99
N GLN A 585 -34.24 -19.23 -10.44
CA GLN A 585 -33.55 -19.36 -9.14
C GLN A 585 -32.02 -19.31 -9.24
N GLY A 586 -31.49 -19.15 -10.46
CA GLY A 586 -30.07 -19.30 -10.78
C GLY A 586 -29.13 -18.46 -9.92
N SER A 587 -27.96 -19.02 -9.59
CA SER A 587 -26.97 -18.41 -8.68
C SER A 587 -26.21 -17.21 -9.25
N SER A 588 -26.11 -17.07 -10.59
CA SER A 588 -25.31 -16.02 -11.25
C SER A 588 -25.75 -14.58 -10.97
N ALA A 589 -26.92 -14.36 -10.35
CA ALA A 589 -27.36 -13.03 -9.92
C ALA A 589 -26.72 -12.57 -8.60
N ILE A 590 -26.20 -13.50 -7.78
CA ILE A 590 -25.84 -13.21 -6.39
C ILE A 590 -24.65 -12.26 -6.28
N MET A 591 -23.60 -12.48 -7.09
CA MET A 591 -22.35 -11.70 -7.03
C MET A 591 -22.58 -10.23 -7.34
N ARG A 592 -23.56 -9.91 -8.17
CA ARG A 592 -23.91 -8.55 -8.59
C ARG A 592 -24.42 -7.66 -7.45
N ALA A 593 -24.80 -8.25 -6.32
CA ALA A 593 -25.27 -7.53 -5.16
C ALA A 593 -24.15 -7.06 -4.22
N VAL A 594 -22.90 -7.51 -4.41
CA VAL A 594 -21.75 -7.06 -3.59
C VAL A 594 -21.61 -5.52 -3.56
N PRO A 595 -21.74 -4.78 -4.67
CA PRO A 595 -21.70 -3.31 -4.67
C PRO A 595 -22.79 -2.63 -3.83
N ALA A 596 -23.93 -3.30 -3.58
CA ALA A 596 -25.00 -2.75 -2.77
C ALA A 596 -24.56 -2.45 -1.33
N ALA A 597 -23.51 -3.11 -0.84
CA ALA A 597 -22.93 -2.86 0.46
C ALA A 597 -22.42 -1.42 0.67
N LEU A 598 -22.15 -0.69 -0.42
CA LEU A 598 -21.74 0.72 -0.38
C LEU A 598 -22.93 1.69 -0.32
N TRP A 599 -24.14 1.25 -0.69
CA TRP A 599 -25.26 2.14 -0.97
C TRP A 599 -25.75 2.92 0.25
N SER A 600 -25.69 2.30 1.43
CA SER A 600 -26.20 2.89 2.66
C SER A 600 -25.48 2.35 3.90
N ASN A 601 -25.50 3.15 4.96
CA ASN A 601 -25.11 2.71 6.30
C ASN A 601 -26.24 1.93 7.01
N ASP A 602 -27.45 1.94 6.47
CA ASP A 602 -28.55 1.11 6.94
C ASP A 602 -28.48 -0.29 6.27
N PRO A 603 -28.17 -1.36 7.02
CA PRO A 603 -28.10 -2.71 6.48
C PRO A 603 -29.41 -3.19 5.84
N ALA A 604 -30.58 -2.68 6.27
CA ALA A 604 -31.86 -3.03 5.68
C ALA A 604 -32.02 -2.42 4.27
N GLU A 605 -31.56 -1.18 4.07
CA GLU A 605 -31.51 -0.55 2.74
C GLU A 605 -30.52 -1.28 1.82
N VAL A 606 -29.36 -1.68 2.35
CA VAL A 606 -28.38 -2.51 1.61
C VAL A 606 -28.99 -3.84 1.16
N PHE A 607 -29.67 -4.55 2.06
CA PHE A 607 -30.37 -5.80 1.76
C PHE A 607 -31.40 -5.59 0.64
N HIS A 608 -32.20 -4.52 0.73
CA HIS A 608 -33.19 -4.17 -0.28
C HIS A 608 -32.56 -3.89 -1.65
N VAL A 609 -31.49 -3.11 -1.72
CA VAL A 609 -30.77 -2.83 -2.98
C VAL A 609 -30.16 -4.11 -3.57
N GLY A 610 -29.62 -4.99 -2.74
CA GLY A 610 -29.13 -6.30 -3.16
C GLY A 610 -30.22 -7.15 -3.81
N MET A 611 -31.42 -7.19 -3.21
CA MET A 611 -32.59 -7.86 -3.80
C MET A 611 -32.99 -7.27 -5.15
N ARG A 612 -33.13 -5.93 -5.21
CA ARG A 612 -33.52 -5.22 -6.45
C ARG A 612 -32.55 -5.51 -7.59
N THR A 613 -31.25 -5.52 -7.29
CA THR A 613 -30.17 -5.74 -8.28
C THR A 613 -30.27 -7.13 -8.92
N ALA A 614 -30.58 -8.17 -8.15
CA ALA A 614 -30.81 -9.51 -8.68
C ALA A 614 -32.12 -9.61 -9.48
N ALA A 615 -33.18 -8.97 -8.97
CA ALA A 615 -34.52 -8.98 -9.57
C ALA A 615 -34.58 -8.38 -10.99
N LEU A 616 -33.60 -7.56 -11.38
CA LEU A 616 -33.43 -7.08 -12.76
C LEU A 616 -33.35 -8.22 -13.80
N THR A 617 -32.96 -9.42 -13.39
CA THR A 617 -32.85 -10.60 -14.29
C THR A 617 -33.45 -11.89 -13.71
N HIS A 618 -33.44 -12.06 -12.38
CA HIS A 618 -33.89 -13.27 -11.69
C HIS A 618 -35.07 -12.95 -10.78
N GLY A 619 -36.29 -13.29 -11.19
CA GLY A 619 -37.49 -12.87 -10.46
C GLY A 619 -37.93 -13.82 -9.32
N HIS A 620 -37.28 -14.98 -9.14
CA HIS A 620 -37.66 -15.90 -8.07
C HIS A 620 -37.17 -15.43 -6.68
N PRO A 621 -38.00 -15.53 -5.61
CA PRO A 621 -37.63 -15.14 -4.24
C PRO A 621 -36.28 -15.65 -3.75
N ALA A 622 -36.03 -16.95 -3.88
CA ALA A 622 -34.73 -17.54 -3.51
C ALA A 622 -33.52 -16.86 -4.17
N ALA A 623 -33.65 -16.32 -5.39
CA ALA A 623 -32.56 -15.63 -6.08
C ALA A 623 -32.27 -14.26 -5.47
N TRP A 624 -33.28 -13.39 -5.39
CA TRP A 624 -33.08 -12.03 -4.89
C TRP A 624 -32.93 -11.95 -3.36
N LEU A 625 -33.55 -12.85 -2.58
CA LEU A 625 -33.31 -12.93 -1.12
C LEU A 625 -31.87 -13.36 -0.81
N SER A 626 -31.31 -14.30 -1.58
CA SER A 626 -29.90 -14.70 -1.40
C SER A 626 -28.94 -13.56 -1.76
N ALA A 627 -29.25 -12.79 -2.81
CA ALA A 627 -28.48 -11.61 -3.20
C ALA A 627 -28.54 -10.50 -2.14
N GLY A 628 -29.73 -10.24 -1.58
CA GLY A 628 -29.91 -9.34 -0.43
C GLY A 628 -29.10 -9.80 0.78
N ALA A 629 -29.16 -11.08 1.11
CA ALA A 629 -28.40 -11.66 2.23
C ALA A 629 -26.88 -11.52 2.04
N LEU A 630 -26.35 -11.77 0.83
CA LEU A 630 -24.93 -11.56 0.55
C LEU A 630 -24.54 -10.08 0.70
N ALA A 631 -25.32 -9.15 0.15
CA ALA A 631 -25.06 -7.71 0.28
C ALA A 631 -25.05 -7.27 1.76
N PHE A 632 -26.01 -7.76 2.54
CA PHE A 632 -26.08 -7.51 3.98
C PHE A 632 -24.86 -8.05 4.70
N LEU A 633 -24.48 -9.31 4.47
CA LEU A 633 -23.30 -9.93 5.07
C LEU A 633 -22.03 -9.13 4.76
N VAL A 634 -21.81 -8.78 3.48
CA VAL A 634 -20.66 -7.98 3.06
C VAL A 634 -20.64 -6.62 3.75
N SER A 635 -21.78 -5.92 3.87
CA SER A 635 -21.87 -4.64 4.59
C SER A 635 -21.53 -4.77 6.09
N ARG A 636 -22.03 -5.80 6.77
CA ARG A 636 -21.69 -6.05 8.18
C ARG A 636 -20.21 -6.35 8.36
N LEU A 637 -19.63 -7.19 7.49
CA LEU A 637 -18.21 -7.54 7.51
C LEU A 637 -17.31 -6.34 7.22
N MET A 638 -17.69 -5.47 6.29
CA MET A 638 -17.00 -4.21 6.00
C MET A 638 -16.97 -3.27 7.22
N ASN A 639 -17.98 -3.34 8.07
CA ASN A 639 -18.07 -2.59 9.32
C ASN A 639 -17.31 -3.25 10.49
N GLY A 640 -16.69 -4.41 10.27
CA GLY A 640 -15.83 -5.08 11.24
C GLY A 640 -16.51 -6.18 12.06
N ASP A 641 -17.77 -6.53 11.74
CA ASP A 641 -18.46 -7.60 12.45
C ASP A 641 -17.81 -8.96 12.20
N PRO A 642 -17.76 -9.85 13.21
CA PRO A 642 -17.43 -11.25 13.00
C PRO A 642 -18.47 -11.92 12.08
N LEU A 643 -18.00 -12.83 11.20
CA LEU A 643 -18.87 -13.53 10.24
C LEU A 643 -20.04 -14.25 10.92
N ALA A 644 -19.79 -14.92 12.06
CA ALA A 644 -20.86 -15.60 12.81
C ALA A 644 -21.97 -14.62 13.24
N THR A 645 -21.61 -13.45 13.78
CA THR A 645 -22.57 -12.41 14.19
C THR A 645 -23.32 -11.84 13.00
N ALA A 646 -22.63 -11.61 11.87
CA ALA A 646 -23.26 -11.13 10.65
C ALA A 646 -24.28 -12.15 10.09
N VAL A 647 -24.01 -13.45 10.23
CA VAL A 647 -24.92 -14.53 9.80
C VAL A 647 -26.20 -14.57 10.63
N ASP A 648 -26.09 -14.46 11.96
CA ASP A 648 -27.26 -14.43 12.84
C ASP A 648 -28.15 -13.21 12.48
N ALA A 649 -27.55 -12.04 12.29
CA ALA A 649 -28.27 -10.84 11.85
C ALA A 649 -28.88 -10.97 10.44
N ALA A 650 -28.23 -11.68 9.52
CA ALA A 650 -28.76 -11.93 8.18
C ALA A 650 -30.01 -12.83 8.22
N LEU A 651 -30.06 -13.82 9.11
CA LEU A 651 -31.25 -14.66 9.33
C LEU A 651 -32.43 -13.86 9.90
N GLU A 652 -32.15 -12.95 10.83
CA GLU A 652 -33.16 -12.02 11.36
C GLU A 652 -33.69 -11.10 10.25
N GLN A 653 -32.80 -10.53 9.42
CA GLN A 653 -33.17 -9.68 8.30
C GLN A 653 -34.00 -10.41 7.23
N LEU A 654 -33.79 -11.71 7.04
CA LEU A 654 -34.52 -12.53 6.07
C LEU A 654 -35.96 -12.85 6.51
N THR A 655 -36.17 -13.05 7.81
CA THR A 655 -37.42 -13.58 8.38
C THR A 655 -38.70 -12.80 8.01
N PRO A 656 -38.69 -11.46 7.88
CA PRO A 656 -39.88 -10.70 7.50
C PRO A 656 -40.33 -10.89 6.04
N HIS A 657 -39.50 -11.49 5.17
CA HIS A 657 -39.76 -11.54 3.73
C HIS A 657 -40.40 -12.86 3.31
N THR A 658 -41.49 -12.80 2.54
CA THR A 658 -42.14 -13.99 1.96
C THR A 658 -41.17 -14.77 1.06
N GLY A 659 -41.07 -16.10 1.26
CA GLY A 659 -40.20 -16.99 0.47
C GLY A 659 -38.78 -17.14 1.02
N HIS A 660 -38.51 -16.64 2.24
CA HIS A 660 -37.20 -16.71 2.89
C HIS A 660 -36.79 -18.12 3.36
N GLU A 661 -37.72 -19.08 3.40
CA GLU A 661 -37.55 -20.37 4.08
C GLU A 661 -36.42 -21.20 3.47
N ASP A 662 -36.30 -21.23 2.14
CA ASP A 662 -35.23 -21.95 1.44
C ASP A 662 -33.85 -21.35 1.76
N VAL A 663 -33.71 -20.02 1.64
CA VAL A 663 -32.47 -19.29 1.93
C VAL A 663 -32.06 -19.46 3.40
N SER A 664 -33.02 -19.26 4.31
CA SER A 664 -32.80 -19.40 5.76
C SER A 664 -32.40 -20.82 6.13
N ARG A 665 -33.02 -21.83 5.51
CA ARG A 665 -32.66 -23.24 5.71
C ARG A 665 -31.24 -23.54 5.23
N ARG A 666 -30.82 -23.02 4.07
CA ARG A 666 -29.46 -23.22 3.53
C ARG A 666 -28.39 -22.53 4.37
N ILE A 667 -28.60 -21.29 4.80
CA ILE A 667 -27.71 -20.59 5.74
C ILE A 667 -27.61 -21.35 7.07
N SER A 668 -28.75 -21.74 7.65
CA SER A 668 -28.76 -22.50 8.91
C SER A 668 -28.09 -23.86 8.79
N ALA A 669 -28.24 -24.54 7.65
CA ALA A 669 -27.56 -25.80 7.37
C ALA A 669 -26.04 -25.60 7.24
N ALA A 670 -25.59 -24.54 6.56
CA ALA A 670 -24.18 -24.22 6.43
C ALA A 670 -23.51 -23.97 7.79
N VAL A 671 -24.17 -23.21 8.68
CA VAL A 671 -23.68 -22.96 10.05
C VAL A 671 -23.60 -24.27 10.86
N ARG A 672 -24.64 -25.11 10.82
CA ARG A 672 -24.62 -26.39 11.53
C ARG A 672 -23.52 -27.31 11.02
N LEU A 673 -23.33 -27.38 9.70
CA LEU A 673 -22.33 -28.22 9.07
C LEU A 673 -20.92 -27.74 9.40
N ALA A 674 -20.66 -26.43 9.35
CA ALA A 674 -19.36 -25.86 9.72
C ALA A 674 -18.98 -26.16 11.18
N ARG A 675 -19.96 -26.11 12.10
CA ARG A 675 -19.75 -26.50 13.51
C ARG A 675 -19.40 -27.97 13.70
N SER A 676 -19.79 -28.85 12.78
CA SER A 676 -19.42 -30.27 12.78
C SER A 676 -18.07 -30.55 12.12
N GLY A 677 -17.40 -29.53 11.56
CA GLY A 677 -16.12 -29.65 10.86
C GLY A 677 -16.28 -29.91 9.36
N ARG A 678 -15.12 -30.11 8.69
CA ARG A 678 -15.06 -30.29 7.24
C ARG A 678 -15.65 -31.65 6.83
N VAL A 679 -16.59 -31.63 5.91
CA VAL A 679 -17.20 -32.82 5.31
C VAL A 679 -16.75 -33.07 3.86
N PRO A 680 -16.83 -34.32 3.36
CA PRO A 680 -16.57 -34.64 1.96
C PRO A 680 -17.57 -33.98 0.99
N PRO A 681 -17.21 -33.78 -0.29
CA PRO A 681 -18.07 -33.11 -1.27
C PRO A 681 -19.46 -33.73 -1.44
N GLY A 682 -19.60 -35.06 -1.43
CA GLY A 682 -20.91 -35.71 -1.53
C GLY A 682 -21.84 -35.44 -0.33
N ASP A 683 -21.28 -35.18 0.84
CA ASP A 683 -22.04 -34.84 2.05
C ASP A 683 -22.44 -33.37 2.04
N LEU A 684 -21.53 -32.51 1.57
CA LEU A 684 -21.77 -31.10 1.29
C LEU A 684 -22.91 -30.93 0.29
N GLU A 685 -22.89 -31.68 -0.81
CA GLU A 685 -23.91 -31.65 -1.87
C GLU A 685 -25.29 -32.08 -1.34
N ARG A 686 -25.35 -33.15 -0.53
CA ARG A 686 -26.60 -33.60 0.10
C ARG A 686 -27.18 -32.56 1.06
N ALA A 687 -26.33 -31.83 1.77
CA ALA A 687 -26.76 -30.83 2.76
C ALA A 687 -27.13 -29.48 2.12
N LEU A 688 -26.32 -28.99 1.19
CA LEU A 688 -26.36 -27.61 0.69
C LEU A 688 -26.68 -27.49 -0.80
N GLY A 689 -26.70 -28.59 -1.55
CA GLY A 689 -26.94 -28.61 -2.99
C GLY A 689 -25.65 -28.48 -3.80
N VAL A 690 -25.77 -28.13 -5.08
CA VAL A 690 -24.66 -28.11 -6.06
C VAL A 690 -24.37 -26.68 -6.55
N GLY A 691 -24.84 -25.66 -5.83
CA GLY A 691 -24.65 -24.24 -6.17
C GLY A 691 -25.47 -23.77 -7.38
N SER A 692 -26.44 -24.56 -7.86
CA SER A 692 -27.22 -24.21 -9.07
C SER A 692 -28.23 -23.09 -8.80
N THR A 693 -28.78 -23.04 -7.58
CA THR A 693 -29.60 -21.90 -7.13
C THR A 693 -28.78 -20.93 -6.29
N ALA A 694 -29.21 -19.67 -6.21
CA ALA A 694 -28.53 -18.67 -5.39
C ALA A 694 -28.47 -19.04 -3.90
N ALA A 695 -29.50 -19.71 -3.38
CA ALA A 695 -29.56 -20.16 -1.99
C ALA A 695 -28.52 -21.27 -1.71
N GLU A 696 -28.34 -22.20 -2.65
CA GLU A 696 -27.29 -23.23 -2.57
C GLU A 696 -25.90 -22.60 -2.65
N ALA A 697 -25.69 -21.66 -3.58
CA ALA A 697 -24.40 -21.01 -3.74
C ALA A 697 -23.99 -20.21 -2.50
N LEU A 698 -24.95 -19.47 -1.91
CA LEU A 698 -24.76 -18.77 -0.64
C LEU A 698 -24.43 -19.74 0.49
N GLY A 699 -25.16 -20.85 0.59
CA GLY A 699 -24.93 -21.87 1.62
C GLY A 699 -23.54 -22.49 1.55
N ILE A 700 -23.11 -22.95 0.37
CA ILE A 700 -21.80 -23.58 0.17
C ILE A 700 -20.66 -22.59 0.43
N GLY A 701 -20.73 -21.39 -0.14
CA GLY A 701 -19.70 -20.37 0.05
C GLY A 701 -19.59 -19.93 1.51
N LEU A 702 -20.72 -19.79 2.21
CA LEU A 702 -20.74 -19.48 3.64
C LEU A 702 -20.17 -20.62 4.48
N TYR A 703 -20.53 -21.87 4.19
CA TYR A 703 -19.97 -23.04 4.86
C TYR A 703 -18.45 -23.08 4.74
N ALA A 704 -17.92 -22.88 3.53
CA ALA A 704 -16.48 -22.89 3.27
C ALA A 704 -15.76 -21.78 4.06
N ALA A 705 -16.31 -20.57 4.09
CA ALA A 705 -15.77 -19.46 4.86
C ALA A 705 -15.80 -19.71 6.38
N LEU A 706 -16.86 -20.33 6.90
CA LEU A 706 -17.01 -20.64 8.33
C LEU A 706 -16.12 -21.82 8.77
N VAL A 707 -16.07 -22.91 8.01
CA VAL A 707 -15.35 -24.14 8.41
C VAL A 707 -13.83 -23.99 8.36
N CYS A 708 -13.35 -23.00 7.61
CA CYS A 708 -11.92 -22.69 7.48
C CYS A 708 -11.52 -21.42 8.26
N ASP A 709 -12.39 -20.91 9.15
CA ASP A 709 -12.13 -19.72 9.97
C ASP A 709 -11.66 -18.48 9.16
N GLY A 710 -12.15 -18.35 7.93
CA GLY A 710 -11.76 -17.25 7.03
C GLY A 710 -10.34 -17.36 6.45
N ASP A 711 -9.67 -18.51 6.53
CA ASP A 711 -8.43 -18.75 5.79
C ASP A 711 -8.75 -18.87 4.29
N PHE A 712 -8.28 -17.88 3.53
CA PHE A 712 -8.57 -17.75 2.11
C PHE A 712 -8.03 -18.93 1.28
N ASP A 713 -6.85 -19.45 1.62
CA ASP A 713 -6.20 -20.56 0.89
C ASP A 713 -6.84 -21.91 1.19
N ALA A 714 -7.34 -22.09 2.41
CA ALA A 714 -8.05 -23.31 2.80
C ALA A 714 -9.51 -23.30 2.32
N ALA A 715 -10.18 -22.15 2.37
CA ALA A 715 -11.61 -22.05 2.10
C ALA A 715 -11.96 -22.11 0.62
N LEU A 716 -11.17 -21.49 -0.26
CA LEU A 716 -11.46 -21.49 -1.70
C LEU A 716 -11.53 -22.92 -2.30
N PRO A 717 -10.56 -23.83 -2.05
CA PRO A 717 -10.68 -25.22 -2.46
C PRO A 717 -11.92 -25.91 -1.89
N VAL A 718 -12.33 -25.61 -0.66
CA VAL A 718 -13.56 -26.17 -0.07
C VAL A 718 -14.80 -25.68 -0.81
N ALA A 719 -14.80 -24.41 -1.23
CA ALA A 719 -15.92 -23.80 -1.92
C ALA A 719 -16.10 -24.29 -3.37
N VAL A 720 -15.02 -24.67 -4.07
CA VAL A 720 -15.08 -25.01 -5.51
C VAL A 720 -15.11 -26.52 -5.79
N ASN A 721 -14.60 -27.36 -4.88
CA ASN A 721 -14.46 -28.80 -5.09
C ASN A 721 -15.74 -29.57 -4.73
N HIS A 722 -16.80 -29.31 -5.48
CA HIS A 722 -18.06 -30.06 -5.49
C HIS A 722 -18.63 -30.03 -6.91
N SER A 723 -19.64 -30.87 -7.16
CA SER A 723 -20.34 -30.90 -8.44
C SER A 723 -21.18 -29.64 -8.64
N GLY A 724 -21.37 -29.21 -9.88
CA GLY A 724 -22.25 -28.10 -10.24
C GLY A 724 -21.53 -26.76 -10.30
N ASN A 725 -22.18 -25.67 -9.88
CA ASN A 725 -21.69 -24.32 -10.14
C ASN A 725 -20.60 -23.90 -9.13
N SER A 726 -19.41 -24.49 -9.26
CA SER A 726 -18.22 -24.20 -8.46
C SER A 726 -17.75 -22.74 -8.56
N ALA A 727 -18.06 -22.06 -9.67
CA ALA A 727 -17.64 -20.67 -9.88
C ALA A 727 -18.35 -19.73 -8.91
N THR A 728 -19.67 -19.81 -8.82
CA THR A 728 -20.43 -18.89 -7.97
C THR A 728 -20.26 -19.19 -6.48
N THR A 729 -20.08 -20.45 -6.09
CA THR A 729 -19.78 -20.83 -4.69
C THR A 729 -18.42 -20.32 -4.25
N GLY A 730 -17.40 -20.48 -5.10
CA GLY A 730 -16.08 -19.89 -4.91
C GLY A 730 -16.16 -18.37 -4.76
N ALA A 731 -16.92 -17.70 -5.63
CA ALA A 731 -17.09 -16.25 -5.58
C ALA A 731 -17.76 -15.76 -4.29
N VAL A 732 -18.81 -16.44 -3.82
CA VAL A 732 -19.46 -16.10 -2.54
C VAL A 732 -18.48 -16.28 -1.37
N CYS A 733 -17.77 -17.42 -1.33
CA CYS A 733 -16.75 -17.68 -0.31
C CYS A 733 -15.67 -16.58 -0.30
N GLY A 734 -15.07 -16.31 -1.45
CA GLY A 734 -14.02 -15.30 -1.57
C GLY A 734 -14.51 -13.90 -1.21
N SER A 735 -15.75 -13.54 -1.58
CA SER A 735 -16.33 -12.24 -1.23
C SER A 735 -16.53 -12.08 0.28
N LEU A 736 -17.05 -13.10 0.97
CA LEU A 736 -17.24 -13.08 2.42
C LEU A 736 -15.90 -12.99 3.16
N ILE A 737 -14.93 -13.82 2.77
CA ILE A 737 -13.60 -13.79 3.41
C ILE A 737 -12.92 -12.45 3.14
N GLY A 738 -12.91 -12.00 1.89
CA GLY A 738 -12.31 -10.71 1.52
C GLY A 738 -12.96 -9.52 2.22
N ALA A 739 -14.29 -9.52 2.42
CA ALA A 739 -15.00 -8.51 3.19
C ALA A 739 -14.64 -8.55 4.69
N ALA A 740 -14.36 -9.74 5.23
CA ALA A 740 -14.00 -9.92 6.63
C ALA A 740 -12.53 -9.57 6.92
N SER A 741 -11.61 -9.95 6.02
CA SER A 741 -10.17 -9.88 6.22
C SER A 741 -9.49 -8.68 5.56
N GLY A 742 -10.10 -8.12 4.50
CA GLY A 742 -9.47 -7.11 3.67
C GLY A 742 -8.65 -7.68 2.51
N ALA A 743 -8.45 -6.87 1.47
CA ALA A 743 -7.67 -7.24 0.27
C ALA A 743 -6.21 -7.54 0.60
N GLU A 744 -5.63 -6.84 1.60
CA GLU A 744 -4.25 -7.06 2.04
C GLU A 744 -3.99 -8.46 2.60
N ARG A 745 -5.04 -9.15 3.04
CA ARG A 745 -4.96 -10.52 3.56
C ARG A 745 -5.17 -11.59 2.49
N ILE A 746 -5.56 -11.21 1.27
CA ILE A 746 -5.69 -12.16 0.15
C ILE A 746 -4.28 -12.62 -0.27
N PRO A 747 -4.00 -13.94 -0.28
CA PRO A 747 -2.70 -14.46 -0.67
C PRO A 747 -2.31 -14.02 -2.09
N GLU A 748 -1.08 -13.53 -2.23
CA GLU A 748 -0.59 -12.88 -3.46
C GLU A 748 -0.67 -13.79 -4.70
N ARG A 749 -0.60 -15.12 -4.53
CA ARG A 749 -0.71 -16.07 -5.64
C ARG A 749 -2.04 -15.95 -6.40
N TRP A 750 -3.12 -15.56 -5.70
CA TRP A 750 -4.44 -15.40 -6.31
C TRP A 750 -4.57 -14.08 -7.08
N THR A 751 -3.93 -13.01 -6.62
CA THR A 751 -4.06 -11.68 -7.24
C THR A 751 -3.09 -11.47 -8.39
N VAL A 752 -1.90 -12.09 -8.36
CA VAL A 752 -0.86 -11.98 -9.39
C VAL A 752 -1.30 -12.53 -10.75
N GLU A 753 -2.09 -13.60 -10.73
CA GLU A 753 -2.61 -14.28 -11.93
C GLU A 753 -4.06 -13.92 -12.23
N LEU A 754 -4.66 -12.92 -11.57
CA LEU A 754 -6.05 -12.55 -11.81
C LEU A 754 -6.19 -11.65 -13.04
N GLU A 755 -7.02 -12.06 -13.99
CA GLU A 755 -7.39 -11.25 -15.15
C GLU A 755 -8.09 -9.96 -14.71
N LEU A 756 -7.72 -8.83 -15.33
CA LEU A 756 -8.28 -7.50 -15.05
C LEU A 756 -8.14 -7.02 -13.60
N TYR A 757 -7.17 -7.52 -12.84
CA TYR A 757 -6.88 -7.06 -11.48
C TYR A 757 -6.86 -5.52 -11.37
N GLU A 758 -6.17 -4.82 -12.28
CA GLU A 758 -6.05 -3.36 -12.24
C GLU A 758 -7.38 -2.64 -12.50
N VAL A 759 -8.26 -3.23 -13.31
CA VAL A 759 -9.61 -2.70 -13.55
C VAL A 759 -10.48 -2.89 -12.33
N ILE A 760 -10.42 -4.06 -11.70
CA ILE A 760 -11.13 -4.38 -10.45
C ILE A 760 -10.69 -3.42 -9.33
N GLU A 761 -9.38 -3.30 -9.12
CA GLU A 761 -8.77 -2.44 -8.09
C GLU A 761 -9.19 -0.98 -8.29
N ARG A 762 -9.09 -0.47 -9.52
CA ARG A 762 -9.47 0.92 -9.83
C ARG A 762 -10.95 1.18 -9.62
N LEU A 763 -11.82 0.27 -10.08
CA LEU A 763 -13.25 0.45 -9.97
C LEU A 763 -13.73 0.39 -8.51
N ALA A 764 -13.16 -0.52 -7.71
CA ALA A 764 -13.41 -0.58 -6.28
C ALA A 764 -12.90 0.67 -5.54
N HIS A 765 -11.73 1.18 -5.92
CA HIS A 765 -11.20 2.42 -5.38
C HIS A 765 -12.10 3.63 -5.70
N ASP A 766 -12.49 3.78 -6.97
CA ASP A 766 -13.37 4.87 -7.41
C ASP A 766 -14.74 4.79 -6.70
N ALA A 767 -15.28 3.58 -6.48
CA ALA A 767 -16.51 3.40 -5.71
C ALA A 767 -16.37 3.89 -4.28
N VAL A 768 -15.30 3.48 -3.60
CA VAL A 768 -15.07 3.89 -2.21
C VAL A 768 -14.80 5.40 -2.09
N LEU A 769 -14.23 6.04 -3.12
CA LEU A 769 -14.11 7.50 -3.18
C LEU A 769 -15.48 8.16 -3.33
N GLU A 770 -16.33 7.67 -4.23
CA GLU A 770 -17.67 8.22 -4.48
C GLU A 770 -18.61 8.06 -3.28
N PHE A 771 -18.54 6.95 -2.55
CA PHE A 771 -19.31 6.74 -1.31
C PHE A 771 -18.59 7.28 -0.06
N GLY A 772 -17.43 7.89 -0.24
CA GLY A 772 -16.63 8.50 0.82
C GLY A 772 -17.13 9.90 1.22
N PRO A 773 -16.54 10.50 2.27
CA PRO A 773 -16.98 11.80 2.79
C PRO A 773 -16.70 12.99 1.85
N ARG A 774 -15.84 12.80 0.84
CA ARG A 774 -15.44 13.83 -0.15
C ARG A 774 -15.37 13.22 -1.54
N PRO A 775 -16.53 12.94 -2.16
CA PRO A 775 -16.57 12.33 -3.48
C PRO A 775 -16.03 13.30 -4.53
N PRO A 776 -15.20 12.83 -5.49
CA PRO A 776 -14.70 13.68 -6.55
C PRO A 776 -15.78 13.97 -7.60
N GLU A 777 -15.50 14.92 -8.50
CA GLU A 777 -16.31 15.14 -9.69
C GLU A 777 -15.90 14.16 -10.79
N TRP A 778 -16.87 13.44 -11.35
CA TRP A 778 -16.65 12.42 -12.37
C TRP A 778 -17.00 12.95 -13.77
N ALA A 779 -16.22 13.91 -14.27
CA ALA A 779 -16.50 14.58 -15.54
C ALA A 779 -16.62 13.62 -16.75
N ASP A 780 -15.75 12.60 -16.84
CA ASP A 780 -15.69 11.69 -18.00
C ASP A 780 -15.79 10.20 -17.67
N ARG A 781 -15.43 9.78 -16.44
CA ARG A 781 -15.34 8.34 -16.09
C ARG A 781 -16.71 7.72 -15.81
N TYR A 782 -17.53 8.41 -15.01
CA TYR A 782 -18.85 7.94 -14.58
C TYR A 782 -19.89 9.01 -14.89
N PRO A 783 -20.19 9.25 -16.18
CA PRO A 783 -21.16 10.26 -16.55
C PRO A 783 -22.53 9.93 -15.92
N PRO A 784 -23.23 10.94 -15.35
CA PRO A 784 -24.57 10.78 -14.81
C PRO A 784 -25.55 10.36 -15.92
N THR A 785 -26.57 9.62 -15.54
CA THR A 785 -27.36 8.77 -16.45
C THR A 785 -28.79 9.25 -16.64
#